data_AF-A0AAE3LX84-F1
#
_entry.id   AF-A0AAE3LX84-F1
#
_cell.length_a   1.000
_cell.length_b   1.000
_cell.length_c   1.000
_cell.angle_alpha   90.00
_cell.angle_beta   90.00
_cell.angle_gamma   90.00
#
_symmetry.space_group_name_H-M   'P 1'
#
loop_
_entity.id
_entity.type
_entity.pdbx_description
1 polymer ?
#
loop_
_entity_poly.entity_id
_entity_poly.type
_entity_poly.pdbx_seq_one_letter_code
_entity_poly.pdbx_strand_id
1 'polypeptide(L)'
;VAKAEATLAEMVEAARDTVLSQGAEDVRCELWAYLRYAGTQQDLKVAFGAADAMKAAFEAAHLARFGFTSPDADILFEMLSVEAIGEGADLPDLGVTAAQSPDPIAMESMHTGGAVATCAFYDRASLGVGDTVNGPAIILEPTGTNVIEAGWAAEVDTLGNLILTTDSAARTLAASSEADPVVLEVMSNLFMSVADQMGATLANTSQSVNIKERFDFSCAIFDEAGDLVANAPHVPVHLGSMSDSIKTVMKGWPDVVEGDAFMLNSPYNGGTHLPDVTVVTPVFIGGKARFWLGSRGHHADIGGRTPGSAPPDSQHIDEEGVLIDNVQLVAQGRFLEDDTRATLASGRYPCRNIDQNVADLKAQVAANATGMAELKRISASYGVDVVAAYMGHVQGNAEESVRRVIDRLSDGSFTYPMDIGQTIEVTVSVDKSMRTATVDFTGTSAQHMGNYNAPYAVCRAVVLYVFRTLVGSPIPLNEGCLKPLSIVAPVGCMLNPTYPAAVIAGNTEVSQAACNALYGALGVIAGSQATMNNFVWGNETFQNYETIAGGTGAGPDFNGCDAVQSHMTNTRMTDPEILEKRFPVRLDRFEVRDGSGGAGAYAGGHGARRVMTFLEPVTVTTLCSHRVVPPFGVVGGENGAVGRNWAVMPDGTRHDLQGNDEIDLPAGGAFHLETPGGGGWGKP
;
A
#
# COMPACT_ATOMS: atom_id res chain seq x y z
N VAL A 1 2.03 -10.79 37.72
CA VAL A 1 1.11 -11.96 37.80
C VAL A 1 0.32 -11.97 39.10
N ALA A 2 0.93 -12.11 40.29
CA ALA A 2 0.18 -12.14 41.56
C ALA A 2 -0.79 -10.95 41.78
N LYS A 3 -0.38 -9.73 41.39
CA LYS A 3 -1.28 -8.56 41.40
C LYS A 3 -2.50 -8.73 40.46
N ALA A 4 -2.28 -9.29 39.27
CA ALA A 4 -3.33 -9.54 38.29
C ALA A 4 -4.31 -10.63 38.76
N GLU A 5 -3.80 -11.69 39.42
CA GLU A 5 -4.64 -12.71 40.05
C GLU A 5 -5.57 -12.12 41.11
N ALA A 6 -5.04 -11.25 41.98
CA ALA A 6 -5.85 -10.57 43.00
C ALA A 6 -6.93 -9.67 42.37
N THR A 7 -6.56 -8.88 41.36
CA THR A 7 -7.52 -8.02 40.64
C THR A 7 -8.60 -8.84 39.93
N LEU A 8 -8.25 -9.94 39.27
CA LEU A 8 -9.23 -10.81 38.61
C LEU A 8 -10.18 -11.48 39.60
N ALA A 9 -9.71 -11.87 40.79
CA ALA A 9 -10.58 -12.45 41.81
C ALA A 9 -11.69 -11.47 42.24
N GLU A 10 -11.37 -10.19 42.41
CA GLU A 10 -12.36 -9.15 42.70
C GLU A 10 -13.34 -8.94 41.53
N MET A 11 -12.83 -8.95 40.29
CA MET A 11 -13.66 -8.81 39.08
C MET A 11 -14.58 -10.01 38.85
N VAL A 12 -14.14 -11.23 39.19
CA VAL A 12 -14.95 -12.46 39.09
C VAL A 12 -16.19 -12.40 39.96
N GLU A 13 -16.03 -12.01 41.23
CA GLU A 13 -17.17 -11.88 42.13
C GLU A 13 -18.15 -10.83 41.60
N ALA A 14 -17.66 -9.65 41.21
CA ALA A 14 -18.52 -8.58 40.69
C ALA A 14 -19.25 -8.96 39.39
N ALA A 15 -18.55 -9.60 38.44
CA ALA A 15 -19.14 -10.03 37.18
C ALA A 15 -20.17 -11.14 37.39
N ARG A 16 -19.85 -12.12 38.25
CA ARG A 16 -20.75 -13.21 38.59
C ARG A 16 -22.02 -12.72 39.29
N ASP A 17 -21.89 -11.84 40.29
CA ASP A 17 -23.03 -11.26 41.00
C ASP A 17 -23.95 -10.48 40.07
N THR A 18 -23.37 -9.73 39.12
CA THR A 18 -24.12 -9.00 38.11
C THR A 18 -24.97 -9.93 37.25
N VAL A 19 -24.39 -11.04 36.76
CA VAL A 19 -25.11 -12.01 35.92
C VAL A 19 -26.14 -12.79 36.74
N LEU A 20 -25.82 -13.20 37.98
CA LEU A 20 -26.78 -13.84 38.89
C LEU A 20 -27.97 -12.92 39.21
N SER A 21 -27.74 -11.60 39.34
CA SER A 21 -28.81 -10.63 39.60
C SER A 21 -29.82 -10.50 38.45
N GLN A 22 -29.43 -10.95 37.25
CA GLN A 22 -30.30 -10.99 36.06
C GLN A 22 -31.13 -12.29 35.98
N GLY A 23 -31.00 -13.19 36.95
CA GLY A 23 -31.75 -14.43 37.04
C GLY A 23 -31.13 -15.61 36.28
N ALA A 24 -29.86 -15.51 35.88
CA ALA A 24 -29.14 -16.62 35.29
C ALA A 24 -28.73 -17.66 36.34
N GLU A 25 -28.75 -18.93 35.97
CA GLU A 25 -28.23 -20.05 36.76
C GLU A 25 -26.88 -20.53 36.16
N ASP A 26 -26.07 -21.25 36.96
CA ASP A 26 -24.79 -21.85 36.53
C ASP A 26 -23.80 -20.91 35.79
N VAL A 27 -23.59 -19.71 36.36
CA VAL A 27 -22.64 -18.72 35.80
C VAL A 27 -21.19 -19.23 35.83
N ARG A 28 -20.60 -19.39 34.63
CA ARG A 28 -19.17 -19.65 34.43
C ARG A 28 -18.42 -18.36 34.15
N CYS A 29 -17.20 -18.23 34.64
CA CYS A 29 -16.35 -17.07 34.38
C CYS A 29 -15.13 -17.47 33.55
N GLU A 30 -14.92 -16.81 32.42
CA GLU A 30 -13.70 -16.92 31.62
C GLU A 30 -12.78 -15.74 31.94
N LEU A 31 -11.49 -16.02 32.14
CA LEU A 31 -10.49 -15.02 32.54
C LEU A 31 -9.53 -14.77 31.39
N TRP A 32 -9.30 -13.49 31.08
CA TRP A 32 -8.47 -13.10 29.95
C TRP A 32 -7.43 -12.07 30.35
N ALA A 33 -6.23 -12.22 29.77
CA ALA A 33 -5.16 -11.24 29.82
C ALA A 33 -4.98 -10.63 28.43
N TYR A 34 -4.84 -9.31 28.37
CA TYR A 34 -4.41 -8.61 27.17
C TYR A 34 -2.95 -8.24 27.37
N LEU A 35 -2.08 -8.89 26.60
CA LEU A 35 -0.63 -8.81 26.74
C LEU A 35 -0.01 -8.09 25.56
N ARG A 36 1.07 -7.35 25.78
CA ARG A 36 1.86 -6.72 24.73
C ARG A 36 3.35 -6.73 25.06
N TYR A 37 4.19 -6.63 24.05
CA TYR A 37 5.61 -6.37 24.29
C TYR A 37 5.81 -4.91 24.77
N ALA A 38 6.79 -4.70 25.64
CA ALA A 38 7.23 -3.36 26.01
C ALA A 38 7.63 -2.58 24.76
N GLY A 39 7.20 -1.31 24.67
CA GLY A 39 7.42 -0.46 23.50
C GLY A 39 6.40 -0.63 22.36
N THR A 40 5.50 -1.62 22.40
CA THR A 40 4.39 -1.73 21.42
C THR A 40 3.09 -1.17 21.98
N GLN A 41 2.15 -0.83 21.09
CA GLN A 41 0.81 -0.35 21.45
C GLN A 41 -0.30 -1.39 21.23
N GLN A 42 -0.02 -2.47 20.48
CA GLN A 42 -1.01 -3.52 20.23
C GLN A 42 -0.87 -4.65 21.25
N ASP A 43 -1.98 -4.95 21.91
CA ASP A 43 -2.16 -6.08 22.80
C ASP A 43 -2.86 -7.26 22.11
N LEU A 44 -2.61 -8.47 22.62
CA LEU A 44 -3.26 -9.70 22.20
C LEU A 44 -3.94 -10.36 23.40
N LYS A 45 -5.19 -10.77 23.19
CA LYS A 45 -6.01 -11.49 24.18
C LYS A 45 -5.52 -12.94 24.28
N VAL A 46 -5.18 -13.38 25.50
CA VAL A 46 -4.86 -14.78 25.83
C VAL A 46 -5.61 -15.21 27.08
N ALA A 47 -5.89 -16.51 27.20
CA ALA A 47 -6.50 -17.05 28.42
C ALA A 47 -5.58 -16.78 29.62
N PHE A 48 -6.14 -16.23 30.71
CA PHE A 48 -5.36 -15.95 31.90
C PHE A 48 -5.01 -17.26 32.62
N GLY A 49 -3.75 -17.39 33.05
CA GLY A 49 -3.26 -18.61 33.72
C GLY A 49 -1.82 -18.48 34.20
N ALA A 50 -1.08 -19.59 34.18
CA ALA A 50 0.33 -19.58 34.52
C ALA A 50 1.15 -18.68 33.57
N ALA A 51 2.16 -18.00 34.10
CA ALA A 51 2.97 -17.03 33.34
C ALA A 51 3.55 -17.63 32.05
N ASP A 52 4.13 -18.83 32.13
CA ASP A 52 4.76 -19.50 30.98
C ASP A 52 3.72 -19.89 29.91
N ALA A 53 2.53 -20.32 30.33
CA ALA A 53 1.45 -20.66 29.40
C ALA A 53 0.90 -19.42 28.69
N MET A 54 0.69 -18.33 29.44
CA MET A 54 0.30 -17.04 28.86
C MET A 54 1.35 -16.50 27.90
N LYS A 55 2.65 -16.59 28.26
CA LYS A 55 3.76 -16.19 27.40
C LYS A 55 3.78 -17.01 26.10
N ALA A 56 3.71 -18.34 26.19
CA ALA A 56 3.71 -19.20 25.00
C ALA A 56 2.48 -18.95 24.10
N ALA A 57 1.29 -18.77 24.68
CA ALA A 57 0.08 -18.44 23.92
C ALA A 57 0.18 -17.06 23.25
N PHE A 58 0.73 -16.08 23.96
CA PHE A 58 0.98 -14.74 23.42
C PHE A 58 1.99 -14.77 22.28
N GLU A 59 3.12 -15.45 22.45
CA GLU A 59 4.15 -15.59 21.43
C GLU A 59 3.63 -16.33 20.20
N ALA A 60 2.84 -17.39 20.37
CA ALA A 60 2.19 -18.10 19.27
C ALA A 60 1.18 -17.20 18.53
N ALA A 61 0.36 -16.45 19.26
CA ALA A 61 -0.59 -15.50 18.66
C ALA A 61 0.14 -14.35 17.95
N HIS A 62 1.24 -13.85 18.51
CA HIS A 62 2.04 -12.79 17.93
C HIS A 62 2.77 -13.26 16.66
N LEU A 63 3.34 -14.46 16.67
CA LEU A 63 3.94 -15.08 15.49
C LEU A 63 2.88 -15.30 14.39
N ALA A 64 1.69 -15.78 14.75
CA ALA A 64 0.59 -15.98 13.80
C ALA A 64 0.06 -14.66 13.22
N ARG A 65 -0.02 -13.59 14.02
CA ARG A 65 -0.59 -12.31 13.62
C ARG A 65 0.40 -11.39 12.91
N PHE A 66 1.65 -11.37 13.36
CA PHE A 66 2.67 -10.40 12.95
C PHE A 66 3.91 -11.05 12.32
N GLY A 67 4.03 -12.38 12.31
CA GLY A 67 5.12 -13.10 11.64
C GLY A 67 6.45 -13.18 12.39
N PHE A 68 6.53 -12.65 13.62
CA PHE A 68 7.74 -12.73 14.45
C PHE A 68 7.41 -12.76 15.95
N THR A 69 8.43 -13.00 16.78
CA THR A 69 8.41 -12.73 18.23
C THR A 69 9.59 -11.84 18.65
N SER A 70 9.49 -11.24 19.84
CA SER A 70 10.55 -10.42 20.46
C SER A 70 10.90 -11.00 21.83
N PRO A 71 11.60 -12.15 21.89
CA PRO A 71 11.82 -12.90 23.13
C PRO A 71 12.61 -12.11 24.19
N ASP A 72 13.37 -11.11 23.75
CA ASP A 72 14.20 -10.24 24.58
C ASP A 72 13.42 -9.04 25.17
N ALA A 73 12.18 -8.80 24.70
CA ALA A 73 11.33 -7.74 25.20
C ALA A 73 10.44 -8.22 26.36
N ASP A 74 10.27 -7.37 27.37
CA ASP A 74 9.34 -7.64 28.46
C ASP A 74 7.89 -7.74 27.94
N ILE A 75 7.09 -8.65 28.52
CA ILE A 75 5.66 -8.76 28.24
C ILE A 75 4.88 -8.08 29.37
N LEU A 76 4.05 -7.10 28.99
CA LEU A 76 3.27 -6.27 29.90
C LEU A 76 1.79 -6.66 29.85
N PHE A 77 1.12 -6.59 31.00
CA PHE A 77 -0.34 -6.61 31.06
C PHE A 77 -0.86 -5.22 30.70
N GLU A 78 -1.62 -5.11 29.62
CA GLU A 78 -2.32 -3.88 29.24
C GLU A 78 -3.71 -3.83 29.89
N MET A 79 -4.43 -4.96 29.84
CA MET A 79 -5.78 -5.09 30.37
C MET A 79 -6.00 -6.50 30.92
N LEU A 80 -6.91 -6.61 31.89
CA LEU A 80 -7.47 -7.87 32.37
C LEU A 80 -8.98 -7.81 32.14
N SER A 81 -9.59 -8.92 31.73
CA SER A 81 -11.05 -9.00 31.64
C SER A 81 -11.58 -10.31 32.20
N VAL A 82 -12.80 -10.24 32.71
CA VAL A 82 -13.60 -11.37 33.14
C VAL A 82 -14.88 -11.36 32.32
N GLU A 83 -15.19 -12.50 31.72
CA GLU A 83 -16.43 -12.73 31.01
C GLU A 83 -17.27 -13.72 31.81
N ALA A 84 -18.32 -13.22 32.46
CA ALA A 84 -19.29 -14.04 33.18
C ALA A 84 -20.42 -14.44 32.23
N ILE A 85 -20.61 -15.74 32.06
CA ILE A 85 -21.53 -16.34 31.10
C ILE A 85 -22.52 -17.17 31.90
N GLY A 86 -23.77 -16.71 31.97
CA GLY A 86 -24.89 -17.52 32.42
C GLY A 86 -25.50 -18.27 31.25
N GLU A 87 -26.05 -19.47 31.48
CA GLU A 87 -26.84 -20.12 30.43
C GLU A 87 -28.08 -19.26 30.12
N GLY A 88 -28.27 -18.97 28.83
CA GLY A 88 -29.46 -18.27 28.35
C GLY A 88 -30.68 -19.19 28.41
N ALA A 89 -31.87 -18.58 28.51
CA ALA A 89 -33.12 -19.31 28.35
C ALA A 89 -33.09 -20.17 27.08
N ASP A 90 -33.67 -21.37 27.16
CA ASP A 90 -33.86 -22.26 26.01
C ASP A 90 -34.32 -21.44 24.79
N LEU A 91 -33.70 -21.71 23.63
CA LEU A 91 -34.15 -21.10 22.38
C LEU A 91 -35.65 -21.35 22.25
N PRO A 92 -36.46 -20.32 21.92
CA PRO A 92 -37.89 -20.49 21.78
C PRO A 92 -38.15 -21.60 20.75
N ASP A 93 -39.01 -22.55 21.10
CA ASP A 93 -39.50 -23.54 20.16
C ASP A 93 -40.17 -22.81 18.99
N LEU A 94 -39.49 -22.82 17.83
CA LEU A 94 -39.94 -22.12 16.63
C LEU A 94 -41.17 -22.80 16.00
N GLY A 95 -41.65 -23.91 16.58
CA GLY A 95 -42.86 -24.59 16.14
C GLY A 95 -42.72 -25.25 14.77
N VAL A 96 -41.48 -25.61 14.38
CA VAL A 96 -41.22 -26.29 13.12
C VAL A 96 -41.79 -27.71 13.23
N THR A 97 -42.73 -28.03 12.34
CA THR A 97 -43.41 -29.33 12.35
C THR A 97 -42.45 -30.45 11.95
N ALA A 98 -42.67 -31.67 12.47
CA ALA A 98 -41.87 -32.85 12.11
C ALA A 98 -41.94 -33.16 10.60
N ALA A 99 -40.89 -33.81 10.08
CA ALA A 99 -40.75 -34.23 8.68
C ALA A 99 -42.06 -34.76 8.09
N GLN A 100 -42.47 -34.20 6.95
CA GLN A 100 -43.70 -34.59 6.26
C GLN A 100 -43.46 -35.30 4.93
N SER A 101 -42.20 -35.47 4.50
CA SER A 101 -41.86 -35.96 3.15
C SER A 101 -42.57 -35.10 2.09
N PRO A 102 -42.11 -33.84 1.92
CA PRO A 102 -42.84 -32.81 1.21
C PRO A 102 -42.92 -33.13 -0.28
N ASP A 103 -44.12 -32.96 -0.85
CA ASP A 103 -44.32 -33.02 -2.29
C ASP A 103 -43.79 -31.74 -2.96
N PRO A 104 -43.19 -31.85 -4.16
CA PRO A 104 -42.82 -30.68 -4.92
C PRO A 104 -44.07 -29.89 -5.35
N ILE A 105 -44.01 -28.57 -5.19
CA ILE A 105 -45.07 -27.65 -5.64
C ILE A 105 -45.08 -27.49 -7.16
N ALA A 106 -43.96 -27.77 -7.83
CA ALA A 106 -43.85 -27.79 -9.29
C ALA A 106 -42.65 -28.63 -9.76
N MET A 107 -42.67 -29.01 -11.04
CA MET A 107 -41.54 -29.62 -11.74
C MET A 107 -41.23 -28.75 -12.96
N GLU A 108 -40.11 -28.03 -12.93
CA GLU A 108 -39.76 -27.06 -13.99
C GLU A 108 -38.33 -27.28 -14.48
N SER A 109 -38.00 -26.70 -15.64
CA SER A 109 -36.67 -26.83 -16.24
C SER A 109 -35.67 -25.85 -15.61
N MET A 110 -34.50 -26.35 -15.20
CA MET A 110 -33.36 -25.57 -14.69
C MET A 110 -32.09 -25.95 -15.46
N HIS A 111 -31.24 -24.96 -15.73
CA HIS A 111 -29.91 -25.23 -16.26
C HIS A 111 -28.93 -25.49 -15.10
N THR A 112 -28.41 -26.71 -14.98
CA THR A 112 -27.52 -27.16 -13.90
C THR A 112 -26.48 -28.13 -14.45
N GLY A 113 -25.25 -28.07 -13.94
CA GLY A 113 -24.16 -28.94 -14.40
C GLY A 113 -23.83 -28.85 -15.89
N GLY A 114 -24.15 -27.73 -16.55
CA GLY A 114 -23.95 -27.52 -18.00
C GLY A 114 -25.03 -28.11 -18.91
N ALA A 115 -26.15 -28.58 -18.36
CA ALA A 115 -27.29 -29.12 -19.12
C ALA A 115 -28.62 -28.62 -18.56
N VAL A 116 -29.69 -28.72 -19.35
CA VAL A 116 -31.06 -28.48 -18.87
C VAL A 116 -31.59 -29.76 -18.22
N ALA A 117 -32.01 -29.67 -16.97
CA ALA A 117 -32.63 -30.76 -16.22
C ALA A 117 -33.99 -30.33 -15.68
N THR A 118 -34.96 -31.25 -15.63
CA THR A 118 -36.21 -31.03 -14.90
C THR A 118 -35.92 -31.19 -13.41
N CYS A 119 -36.24 -30.18 -12.61
CA CYS A 119 -35.99 -30.14 -11.18
C CYS A 119 -37.27 -29.87 -10.39
N ALA A 120 -37.28 -30.37 -9.16
CA ALA A 120 -38.38 -30.21 -8.23
C ALA A 120 -38.30 -28.85 -7.54
N PHE A 121 -39.45 -28.16 -7.46
CA PHE A 121 -39.60 -26.93 -6.70
C PHE A 121 -40.34 -27.24 -5.41
N TYR A 122 -39.86 -26.71 -4.30
CA TYR A 122 -40.46 -26.86 -2.98
C TYR A 122 -40.78 -25.48 -2.41
N ASP A 123 -41.85 -25.38 -1.63
CA ASP A 123 -42.10 -24.23 -0.77
C ASP A 123 -41.33 -24.45 0.54
N ARG A 124 -40.48 -23.51 0.96
CA ARG A 124 -39.75 -23.58 2.22
C ARG A 124 -40.70 -23.77 3.39
N ALA A 125 -41.90 -23.18 3.35
CA ALA A 125 -42.88 -23.28 4.42
C ALA A 125 -43.49 -24.69 4.58
N SER A 126 -43.34 -25.57 3.57
CA SER A 126 -43.83 -26.96 3.65
C SER A 126 -42.78 -27.96 4.14
N LEU A 127 -41.52 -27.54 4.32
CA LEU A 127 -40.45 -28.41 4.82
C LEU A 127 -40.42 -28.43 6.36
N GLY A 128 -40.55 -29.63 6.95
CA GLY A 128 -40.46 -29.89 8.38
C GLY A 128 -39.10 -30.42 8.84
N VAL A 129 -38.87 -30.48 10.15
CA VAL A 129 -37.62 -30.96 10.76
C VAL A 129 -37.30 -32.38 10.28
N GLY A 130 -36.10 -32.57 9.72
CA GLY A 130 -35.59 -33.82 9.16
C GLY A 130 -35.97 -34.06 7.70
N ASP A 131 -36.80 -33.20 7.08
CA ASP A 131 -37.05 -33.30 5.65
C ASP A 131 -35.75 -32.99 4.88
N THR A 132 -35.46 -33.84 3.90
CA THR A 132 -34.29 -33.72 3.04
C THR A 132 -34.72 -33.51 1.59
N VAL A 133 -34.16 -32.49 0.94
CA VAL A 133 -34.32 -32.20 -0.49
C VAL A 133 -32.99 -32.43 -1.19
N ASN A 134 -32.92 -33.45 -2.05
CA ASN A 134 -31.73 -33.73 -2.86
C ASN A 134 -31.77 -32.92 -4.15
N GLY A 135 -30.63 -32.33 -4.53
CA GLY A 135 -30.49 -31.63 -5.80
C GLY A 135 -30.48 -32.57 -7.02
N PRO A 136 -30.83 -32.09 -8.22
CA PRO A 136 -31.17 -30.70 -8.54
C PRO A 136 -32.59 -30.32 -8.11
N ALA A 137 -32.72 -29.27 -7.30
CA ALA A 137 -34.01 -28.77 -6.79
C ALA A 137 -33.95 -27.28 -6.47
N ILE A 138 -35.11 -26.64 -6.39
CA ILE A 138 -35.24 -25.24 -5.97
C ILE A 138 -36.19 -25.18 -4.76
N ILE A 139 -35.76 -24.53 -3.69
CA ILE A 139 -36.58 -24.27 -2.52
C ILE A 139 -36.89 -22.77 -2.49
N LEU A 140 -38.15 -22.43 -2.69
CA LEU A 140 -38.65 -21.05 -2.70
C LEU A 140 -39.01 -20.60 -1.29
N GLU A 141 -38.62 -19.39 -0.92
CA GLU A 141 -39.04 -18.77 0.32
C GLU A 141 -39.42 -17.30 0.08
N PRO A 142 -40.20 -16.66 0.98
CA PRO A 142 -40.62 -15.28 0.79
C PRO A 142 -39.45 -14.28 0.64
N THR A 143 -38.29 -14.61 1.18
CA THR A 143 -37.09 -13.76 1.26
C THR A 143 -36.00 -14.12 0.26
N GLY A 144 -36.17 -15.19 -0.53
CA GLY A 144 -35.10 -15.70 -1.38
C GLY A 144 -35.43 -17.00 -2.11
N THR A 145 -34.43 -17.50 -2.83
CA THR A 145 -34.51 -18.75 -3.58
C THR A 145 -33.25 -19.55 -3.32
N ASN A 146 -33.39 -20.75 -2.75
CA ASN A 146 -32.27 -21.66 -2.52
C ASN A 146 -32.19 -22.64 -3.68
N VAL A 147 -31.07 -22.64 -4.40
CA VAL A 147 -30.81 -23.58 -5.49
C VAL A 147 -29.96 -24.72 -4.96
N ILE A 148 -30.50 -25.93 -4.95
CA ILE A 148 -29.82 -27.13 -4.50
C ILE A 148 -29.26 -27.83 -5.73
N GLU A 149 -27.97 -27.68 -5.96
CA GLU A 149 -27.27 -28.25 -7.11
C GLU A 149 -27.18 -29.79 -7.03
N ALA A 150 -27.01 -30.45 -8.17
CA ALA A 150 -26.81 -31.90 -8.19
C ALA A 150 -25.61 -32.32 -7.31
N GLY A 151 -25.82 -33.32 -6.44
CA GLY A 151 -24.81 -33.77 -5.47
C GLY A 151 -24.80 -33.00 -4.14
N TRP A 152 -25.70 -32.03 -3.97
CA TRP A 152 -26.01 -31.41 -2.69
C TRP A 152 -27.34 -31.92 -2.15
N ALA A 153 -27.47 -31.91 -0.83
CA ALA A 153 -28.71 -32.17 -0.11
C ALA A 153 -28.98 -31.02 0.86
N ALA A 154 -30.24 -30.64 0.97
CA ALA A 154 -30.71 -29.67 1.94
C ALA A 154 -31.53 -30.38 3.01
N GLU A 155 -31.15 -30.27 4.28
CA GLU A 155 -31.87 -30.86 5.41
C GLU A 155 -32.37 -29.75 6.34
N VAL A 156 -33.61 -29.87 6.83
CA VAL A 156 -34.10 -28.98 7.87
C VAL A 156 -33.68 -29.50 9.25
N ASP A 157 -32.82 -28.77 9.96
CA ASP A 157 -32.38 -29.17 11.30
C ASP A 157 -33.48 -28.96 12.36
N THR A 158 -33.18 -29.31 13.61
CA THR A 158 -34.10 -29.17 14.75
C THR A 158 -34.48 -27.73 15.09
N LEU A 159 -33.74 -26.75 14.56
CA LEU A 159 -34.01 -25.32 14.72
C LEU A 159 -34.71 -24.72 13.49
N GLY A 160 -35.02 -25.53 12.48
CA GLY A 160 -35.58 -25.04 11.22
C GLY A 160 -34.56 -24.36 10.31
N ASN A 161 -33.26 -24.54 10.54
CA ASN A 161 -32.25 -24.10 9.58
C ASN A 161 -32.24 -25.05 8.38
N LEU A 162 -32.01 -24.52 7.19
CA LEU A 162 -31.77 -25.33 6.00
C LEU A 162 -30.27 -25.59 5.87
N ILE A 163 -29.82 -26.78 6.26
CA ILE A 163 -28.42 -27.20 6.24
C ILE A 163 -28.11 -27.82 4.89
N LEU A 164 -27.20 -27.19 4.14
CA LEU A 164 -26.73 -27.71 2.86
C LEU A 164 -25.49 -28.56 3.06
N THR A 165 -25.58 -29.84 2.71
CA THR A 165 -24.48 -30.79 2.77
C THR A 165 -24.17 -31.35 1.40
N THR A 166 -22.92 -31.78 1.19
CA THR A 166 -22.51 -32.49 -0.01
C THR A 166 -21.45 -33.52 0.34
N ASP A 167 -21.59 -34.71 -0.23
CA ASP A 167 -20.58 -35.77 -0.16
C ASP A 167 -19.46 -35.56 -1.20
N SER A 168 -19.61 -34.57 -2.08
CA SER A 168 -18.51 -34.15 -2.94
C SER A 168 -17.45 -33.52 -2.03
N ALA A 169 -16.29 -34.19 -1.90
CA ALA A 169 -15.11 -33.59 -1.29
C ALA A 169 -15.00 -32.16 -1.82
N ALA A 170 -14.90 -31.17 -0.91
CA ALA A 170 -14.81 -29.76 -1.23
C ALA A 170 -14.02 -29.64 -2.53
N ARG A 171 -14.70 -29.24 -3.62
CA ARG A 171 -14.10 -29.25 -4.96
C ARG A 171 -12.70 -28.70 -4.78
N THR A 172 -11.67 -29.53 -4.95
CA THR A 172 -10.37 -29.01 -5.33
C THR A 172 -10.75 -28.18 -6.54
N LEU A 173 -10.61 -26.86 -6.45
CA LEU A 173 -10.87 -26.00 -7.58
C LEU A 173 -9.84 -26.47 -8.59
N ALA A 174 -10.25 -27.39 -9.45
CA ALA A 174 -9.42 -28.09 -10.41
C ALA A 174 -9.18 -27.09 -11.54
N ALA A 175 -8.53 -25.99 -11.17
CA ALA A 175 -7.95 -25.06 -12.09
C ALA A 175 -6.74 -25.77 -12.66
N SER A 176 -6.81 -26.03 -13.96
CA SER A 176 -5.64 -26.40 -14.75
C SER A 176 -4.60 -25.29 -14.65
N SER A 177 -3.31 -25.59 -14.83
CA SER A 177 -2.27 -24.58 -15.03
C SER A 177 -2.44 -23.83 -16.37
N GLU A 178 -3.29 -24.33 -17.27
CA GLU A 178 -3.67 -23.65 -18.51
C GLU A 178 -4.49 -22.39 -18.23
N ALA A 179 -4.30 -21.36 -19.05
CA ALA A 179 -4.99 -20.08 -18.90
C ALA A 179 -6.50 -20.23 -19.20
N ASP A 180 -7.32 -20.04 -18.18
CA ASP A 180 -8.77 -19.92 -18.28
C ASP A 180 -9.18 -18.47 -17.94
N PRO A 181 -9.97 -17.76 -18.78
CA PRO A 181 -10.34 -16.37 -18.54
C PRO A 181 -11.10 -16.14 -17.22
N VAL A 182 -11.94 -17.09 -16.78
CA VAL A 182 -12.70 -17.00 -15.53
C VAL A 182 -11.76 -17.15 -14.35
N VAL A 183 -10.89 -18.17 -14.39
CA VAL A 183 -9.91 -18.39 -13.31
C VAL A 183 -8.87 -17.27 -13.26
N LEU A 184 -8.50 -16.69 -14.41
CA LEU A 184 -7.59 -15.55 -14.50
C LEU A 184 -8.16 -14.34 -13.76
N GLU A 185 -9.45 -14.04 -13.97
CA GLU A 185 -10.12 -12.97 -13.26
C GLU A 185 -10.20 -13.24 -11.75
N VAL A 186 -10.52 -14.48 -11.35
CA VAL A 186 -10.55 -14.89 -9.94
C VAL A 186 -9.16 -14.72 -9.30
N MET A 187 -8.10 -15.24 -9.94
CA MET A 187 -6.73 -15.17 -9.42
C MET A 187 -6.21 -13.74 -9.37
N SER A 188 -6.49 -12.92 -10.40
CA SER A 188 -6.14 -11.50 -10.42
C SER A 188 -6.74 -10.76 -9.21
N ASN A 189 -8.04 -10.97 -8.95
CA ASN A 189 -8.72 -10.36 -7.79
C ASN A 189 -8.21 -10.92 -6.46
N LEU A 190 -7.88 -12.22 -6.38
CA LEU A 190 -7.28 -12.80 -5.19
C LEU A 190 -5.92 -12.17 -4.88
N PHE A 191 -5.02 -12.05 -5.86
CA PHE A 191 -3.70 -11.44 -5.66
C PHE A 191 -3.81 -9.96 -5.25
N MET A 192 -4.70 -9.21 -5.88
CA MET A 192 -4.99 -7.82 -5.47
C MET A 192 -5.52 -7.76 -4.03
N SER A 193 -6.47 -8.63 -3.67
CA SER A 193 -7.00 -8.71 -2.31
C SER A 193 -5.93 -9.03 -1.27
N VAL A 194 -4.97 -9.92 -1.59
CA VAL A 194 -3.83 -10.18 -0.70
C VAL A 194 -3.01 -8.92 -0.49
N ALA A 195 -2.65 -8.19 -1.55
CA ALA A 195 -1.88 -6.96 -1.44
C ALA A 195 -2.65 -5.88 -0.63
N ASP A 196 -3.96 -5.75 -0.83
CA ASP A 196 -4.81 -4.82 -0.07
C ASP A 196 -4.88 -5.19 1.42
N GLN A 197 -4.98 -6.49 1.76
CA GLN A 197 -4.96 -6.96 3.15
C GLN A 197 -3.61 -6.70 3.83
N MET A 198 -2.49 -6.86 3.11
CA MET A 198 -1.18 -6.45 3.59
C MET A 198 -1.15 -4.95 3.88
N GLY A 199 -1.65 -4.13 2.95
CA GLY A 199 -1.70 -2.67 3.11
C GLY A 199 -2.57 -2.22 4.28
N ALA A 200 -3.74 -2.83 4.45
CA ALA A 200 -4.61 -2.60 5.61
C ALA A 200 -3.93 -3.00 6.93
N THR A 201 -3.15 -4.08 6.93
CA THR A 201 -2.37 -4.46 8.10
C THR A 201 -1.33 -3.39 8.42
N LEU A 202 -0.54 -2.96 7.43
CA LEU A 202 0.50 -1.94 7.59
C LEU A 202 -0.04 -0.60 8.12
N ALA A 203 -1.15 -0.11 7.55
CA ALA A 203 -1.79 1.11 8.01
C ALA A 203 -2.28 1.01 9.47
N ASN A 204 -2.79 -0.14 9.88
CA ASN A 204 -3.33 -0.31 11.22
C ASN A 204 -2.27 -0.53 12.30
N THR A 205 -1.11 -1.10 11.96
CA THR A 205 -0.04 -1.47 12.90
C THR A 205 1.10 -0.44 12.97
N SER A 206 1.27 0.41 11.96
CA SER A 206 2.28 1.47 11.94
C SER A 206 2.02 2.60 12.96
N GLN A 207 3.11 3.30 13.32
CA GLN A 207 3.09 4.40 14.28
C GLN A 207 3.27 5.78 13.63
N SER A 208 4.04 5.88 12.55
CA SER A 208 4.27 7.17 11.88
C SER A 208 3.03 7.70 11.18
N VAL A 209 2.89 9.03 11.15
CA VAL A 209 1.82 9.72 10.43
C VAL A 209 1.89 9.42 8.92
N ASN A 210 3.11 9.32 8.38
CA ASN A 210 3.38 8.98 6.98
C ASN A 210 2.69 7.68 6.55
N ILE A 211 2.93 6.59 7.28
CA ILE A 211 2.37 5.28 6.91
C ILE A 211 0.90 5.21 7.35
N LYS A 212 0.60 5.59 8.60
CA LYS A 212 -0.72 5.38 9.21
C LYS A 212 -1.81 6.27 8.62
N GLU A 213 -1.55 7.56 8.47
CA GLU A 213 -2.58 8.56 8.13
C GLU A 213 -2.50 8.93 6.63
N ARG A 214 -1.28 9.10 6.12
CA ARG A 214 -1.04 9.55 4.74
C ARG A 214 -0.99 8.43 3.71
N PHE A 215 -0.88 7.18 4.14
CA PHE A 215 -0.74 6.00 3.27
C PHE A 215 0.46 6.07 2.33
N ASP A 216 1.58 6.59 2.83
CA ASP A 216 2.85 6.64 2.10
C ASP A 216 3.60 5.30 2.24
N PHE A 217 3.00 4.26 1.66
CA PHE A 217 3.54 2.92 1.65
C PHE A 217 3.02 2.14 0.43
N SER A 218 3.58 0.97 0.13
CA SER A 218 3.01 0.03 -0.84
C SER A 218 3.32 -1.41 -0.45
N CYS A 219 2.37 -2.30 -0.71
CA CYS A 219 2.50 -3.74 -0.48
C CYS A 219 2.33 -4.47 -1.80
N ALA A 220 3.18 -5.45 -2.07
CA ALA A 220 3.24 -6.14 -3.35
C ALA A 220 3.61 -7.62 -3.22
N ILE A 221 3.16 -8.39 -4.21
CA ILE A 221 3.39 -9.82 -4.37
C ILE A 221 4.25 -10.02 -5.61
N PHE A 222 5.25 -10.90 -5.47
CA PHE A 222 6.20 -11.22 -6.52
C PHE A 222 6.26 -12.74 -6.72
N ASP A 223 6.49 -13.15 -7.96
CA ASP A 223 6.61 -14.56 -8.34
C ASP A 223 7.97 -15.16 -7.94
N GLU A 224 8.22 -16.42 -8.34
CA GLU A 224 9.47 -17.14 -8.10
C GLU A 224 10.72 -16.43 -8.65
N ALA A 225 10.56 -15.59 -9.69
CA ALA A 225 11.64 -14.83 -10.31
C ALA A 225 11.85 -13.43 -9.68
N GLY A 226 11.00 -13.07 -8.71
CA GLY A 226 10.99 -11.74 -8.11
C GLY A 226 10.36 -10.67 -9.01
N ASP A 227 9.53 -11.08 -9.98
CA ASP A 227 8.80 -10.15 -10.85
C ASP A 227 7.46 -9.77 -10.21
N LEU A 228 7.10 -8.49 -10.30
CA LEU A 228 5.86 -7.97 -9.71
C LEU A 228 4.63 -8.64 -10.34
N VAL A 229 3.71 -9.11 -9.51
CA VAL A 229 2.45 -9.76 -9.90
C VAL A 229 1.25 -8.86 -9.61
N ALA A 230 1.16 -8.37 -8.37
CA ALA A 230 0.06 -7.54 -7.88
C ALA A 230 0.55 -6.59 -6.78
N ASN A 231 -0.15 -5.47 -6.60
CA ASN A 231 0.13 -4.50 -5.56
C ASN A 231 -1.14 -3.78 -5.11
N ALA A 232 -1.12 -3.27 -3.88
CA ALA A 232 -2.14 -2.33 -3.42
C ALA A 232 -1.82 -0.93 -3.99
N PRO A 233 -2.78 -0.26 -4.66
CA PRO A 233 -2.53 0.95 -5.44
C PRO A 233 -2.41 2.19 -4.53
N HIS A 234 -1.27 2.31 -3.84
CA HIS A 234 -0.99 3.43 -2.94
C HIS A 234 -0.06 4.45 -3.59
N VAL A 235 1.20 4.12 -3.90
CA VAL A 235 2.18 5.08 -4.45
C VAL A 235 2.84 4.50 -5.72
N PRO A 236 2.59 5.06 -6.92
CA PRO A 236 3.05 4.46 -8.18
C PRO A 236 4.55 4.26 -8.31
N VAL A 237 5.37 5.13 -7.70
CA VAL A 237 6.84 5.05 -7.80
C VAL A 237 7.44 3.81 -7.13
N HIS A 238 6.78 3.27 -6.10
CA HIS A 238 7.20 2.03 -5.44
C HIS A 238 7.09 0.82 -6.37
N LEU A 239 6.11 0.83 -7.26
CA LEU A 239 5.63 -0.38 -7.92
C LEU A 239 6.64 -0.92 -8.94
N GLY A 240 7.25 -0.05 -9.75
CA GLY A 240 8.26 -0.47 -10.73
C GLY A 240 9.67 -0.68 -10.15
N SER A 241 9.91 -0.25 -8.90
CA SER A 241 11.24 -0.28 -8.28
C SER A 241 11.41 -1.41 -7.26
N MET A 242 10.33 -1.88 -6.62
CA MET A 242 10.42 -2.95 -5.63
C MET A 242 10.92 -4.29 -6.21
N SER A 243 10.63 -4.63 -7.48
CA SER A 243 11.16 -5.86 -8.11
C SER A 243 12.69 -5.96 -8.01
N ASP A 244 13.40 -4.83 -8.18
CA ASP A 244 14.87 -4.79 -8.07
C ASP A 244 15.33 -4.98 -6.62
N SER A 245 14.54 -4.52 -5.63
CA SER A 245 14.81 -4.78 -4.21
C SER A 245 14.68 -6.27 -3.88
N ILE A 246 13.63 -6.92 -4.38
CA ILE A 246 13.42 -8.37 -4.20
C ILE A 246 14.59 -9.15 -4.80
N LYS A 247 14.97 -8.85 -6.05
CA LYS A 247 16.07 -9.53 -6.74
C LYS A 247 17.42 -9.30 -6.08
N THR A 248 17.64 -8.14 -5.47
CA THR A 248 18.83 -7.87 -4.65
C THR A 248 18.89 -8.81 -3.44
N VAL A 249 17.78 -8.95 -2.71
CA VAL A 249 17.70 -9.87 -1.56
C VAL A 249 17.91 -11.32 -2.00
N MET A 250 17.26 -11.76 -3.08
CA MET A 250 17.44 -13.11 -3.66
C MET A 250 18.91 -13.41 -4.00
N LYS A 251 19.61 -12.43 -4.59
CA LYS A 251 21.03 -12.56 -4.95
C LYS A 251 21.95 -12.55 -3.72
N GLY A 252 21.63 -11.73 -2.71
CA GLY A 252 22.42 -11.59 -1.50
C GLY A 252 22.27 -12.77 -0.53
N TRP A 253 21.12 -13.46 -0.56
CA TRP A 253 20.75 -14.52 0.38
C TRP A 253 20.27 -15.79 -0.35
N PRO A 254 21.15 -16.49 -1.09
CA PRO A 254 20.76 -17.70 -1.82
C PRO A 254 20.33 -18.86 -0.91
N ASP A 255 20.79 -18.87 0.34
CA ASP A 255 20.50 -19.90 1.36
C ASP A 255 19.41 -19.46 2.35
N VAL A 256 18.52 -18.54 1.93
CA VAL A 256 17.40 -18.06 2.75
C VAL A 256 16.53 -19.22 3.26
N VAL A 257 16.02 -19.11 4.48
CA VAL A 257 15.14 -20.12 5.09
C VAL A 257 13.78 -19.56 5.47
N GLU A 258 12.83 -20.45 5.76
CA GLU A 258 11.49 -20.06 6.21
C GLU A 258 11.56 -19.27 7.53
N GLY A 259 10.83 -18.15 7.59
CA GLY A 259 10.81 -17.25 8.74
C GLY A 259 11.85 -16.13 8.69
N ASP A 260 12.66 -16.05 7.63
CA ASP A 260 13.56 -14.91 7.43
C ASP A 260 12.84 -13.69 6.83
N ALA A 261 13.31 -12.49 7.12
CA ALA A 261 12.93 -11.25 6.44
C ALA A 261 14.10 -10.28 6.38
N PHE A 262 14.14 -9.41 5.37
CA PHE A 262 15.25 -8.51 5.08
C PHE A 262 14.75 -7.08 4.89
N MET A 263 15.59 -6.09 5.16
CA MET A 263 15.31 -4.69 4.90
C MET A 263 16.40 -4.04 4.03
N LEU A 264 15.98 -3.11 3.17
CA LEU A 264 16.86 -2.25 2.37
C LEU A 264 16.18 -0.94 1.94
N ASN A 265 16.97 0.11 1.74
CA ASN A 265 16.54 1.37 1.12
C ASN A 265 17.53 1.89 0.05
N SER A 266 18.65 1.19 -0.15
CA SER A 266 19.72 1.61 -1.04
C SER A 266 19.21 1.87 -2.46
N PRO A 267 19.29 3.11 -2.97
CA PRO A 267 18.77 3.47 -4.29
C PRO A 267 19.54 2.79 -5.43
N TYR A 268 20.76 2.33 -5.15
CA TYR A 268 21.60 1.62 -6.10
C TYR A 268 21.27 0.13 -6.20
N ASN A 269 20.40 -0.37 -5.31
CA ASN A 269 19.98 -1.77 -5.22
C ASN A 269 18.44 -1.91 -5.14
N GLY A 270 17.73 -1.05 -5.86
CA GLY A 270 16.27 -1.12 -6.02
C GLY A 270 15.45 -0.23 -5.08
N GLY A 271 16.09 0.51 -4.19
CA GLY A 271 15.46 1.61 -3.45
C GLY A 271 15.09 2.79 -4.36
N THR A 272 14.18 3.63 -3.88
CA THR A 272 13.75 4.88 -4.55
C THR A 272 14.53 6.08 -4.02
N HIS A 273 14.56 6.21 -2.70
CA HIS A 273 15.34 7.16 -1.90
C HIS A 273 15.48 6.58 -0.48
N LEU A 274 16.33 7.14 0.38
CA LEU A 274 16.62 6.53 1.68
C LEU A 274 15.40 6.42 2.62
N PRO A 275 14.45 7.38 2.67
CA PRO A 275 13.29 7.25 3.54
C PRO A 275 12.37 6.08 3.22
N ASP A 276 12.37 5.59 1.97
CA ASP A 276 11.57 4.44 1.58
C ASP A 276 12.29 3.13 1.90
N VAL A 277 11.98 2.55 3.06
CA VAL A 277 12.56 1.27 3.48
C VAL A 277 11.66 0.13 3.00
N THR A 278 12.23 -0.85 2.30
CA THR A 278 11.55 -2.04 1.79
C THR A 278 11.86 -3.24 2.68
N VAL A 279 10.82 -3.90 3.21
CA VAL A 279 10.93 -5.19 3.89
C VAL A 279 10.52 -6.31 2.93
N VAL A 280 11.41 -7.28 2.76
CA VAL A 280 11.28 -8.41 1.83
C VAL A 280 11.15 -9.71 2.62
N THR A 281 10.13 -10.51 2.32
CA THR A 281 9.86 -11.78 3.00
C THR A 281 9.58 -12.89 1.98
N PRO A 282 10.34 -14.01 1.98
CA PRO A 282 10.05 -15.18 1.15
C PRO A 282 8.84 -15.95 1.70
N VAL A 283 8.05 -16.52 0.80
CA VAL A 283 6.91 -17.39 1.12
C VAL A 283 7.29 -18.84 0.80
N PHE A 284 7.50 -19.63 1.84
CA PHE A 284 7.86 -21.04 1.70
C PHE A 284 6.63 -21.93 1.58
N ILE A 285 6.63 -22.80 0.56
CA ILE A 285 5.62 -23.87 0.37
C ILE A 285 6.34 -25.12 -0.11
N GLY A 286 6.17 -26.23 0.62
CA GLY A 286 6.86 -27.49 0.31
C GLY A 286 8.38 -27.41 0.46
N GLY A 287 8.87 -26.60 1.41
CA GLY A 287 10.30 -26.45 1.70
C GLY A 287 11.09 -25.60 0.69
N LYS A 288 10.42 -24.87 -0.19
CA LYS A 288 11.04 -23.95 -1.17
C LYS A 288 10.39 -22.57 -1.07
N ALA A 289 11.19 -21.51 -1.25
CA ALA A 289 10.66 -20.17 -1.48
C ALA A 289 9.95 -20.15 -2.83
N ARG A 290 8.61 -20.09 -2.82
CA ARG A 290 7.76 -20.11 -4.02
C ARG A 290 7.32 -18.72 -4.44
N PHE A 291 7.18 -17.79 -3.51
CA PHE A 291 6.77 -16.41 -3.80
C PHE A 291 7.54 -15.46 -2.91
N TRP A 292 7.47 -14.18 -3.21
CA TRP A 292 8.07 -13.13 -2.39
C TRP A 292 7.06 -12.03 -2.11
N LEU A 293 7.20 -11.42 -0.94
CA LEU A 293 6.38 -10.31 -0.49
C LEU A 293 7.28 -9.11 -0.23
N GLY A 294 6.81 -7.94 -0.64
CA GLY A 294 7.46 -6.66 -0.37
C GLY A 294 6.48 -5.71 0.27
N SER A 295 6.90 -5.04 1.34
CA SER A 295 6.25 -3.85 1.86
C SER A 295 7.26 -2.72 1.93
N ARG A 296 6.97 -1.60 1.28
CA ARG A 296 7.79 -0.38 1.31
C ARG A 296 7.03 0.69 2.05
N GLY A 297 7.62 1.29 3.08
CA GLY A 297 7.03 2.38 3.84
C GLY A 297 7.96 3.58 3.84
N HIS A 298 7.40 4.78 3.78
CA HIS A 298 8.15 6.02 3.93
C HIS A 298 8.37 6.32 5.42
N HIS A 299 9.58 6.15 5.89
CA HIS A 299 9.98 6.51 7.24
C HIS A 299 10.05 8.03 7.37
N ALA A 300 9.46 8.59 8.43
CA ALA A 300 9.42 10.04 8.62
C ALA A 300 10.82 10.66 8.73
N ASP A 301 11.78 9.91 9.28
CA ASP A 301 13.20 10.26 9.37
C ASP A 301 14.01 8.95 9.33
N ILE A 302 15.00 8.87 8.44
CA ILE A 302 16.02 7.81 8.35
C ILE A 302 17.43 8.41 8.62
N GLY A 303 17.48 9.52 9.35
CA GLY A 303 18.68 10.32 9.60
C GLY A 303 18.87 11.44 8.60
N GLY A 304 20.11 11.75 8.28
CA GLY A 304 20.47 12.80 7.32
C GLY A 304 20.69 14.17 7.97
N ARG A 305 21.22 15.12 7.20
CA ARG A 305 21.65 16.43 7.71
C ARG A 305 20.49 17.24 8.30
N THR A 306 19.29 17.14 7.71
CA THR A 306 18.09 17.86 8.15
C THR A 306 17.05 16.91 8.75
N PRO A 307 16.18 17.40 9.65
CA PRO A 307 15.03 16.64 10.13
C PRO A 307 14.16 16.16 8.97
N GLY A 308 13.80 14.88 8.98
CA GLY A 308 12.95 14.30 7.95
C GLY A 308 13.68 13.85 6.67
N SER A 309 15.02 13.77 6.72
CA SER A 309 15.86 13.17 5.68
C SER A 309 15.74 13.81 4.30
N ALA A 310 15.39 15.11 4.25
CA ALA A 310 15.23 15.86 3.02
C ALA A 310 16.12 17.12 2.96
N PRO A 311 17.46 16.97 2.97
CA PRO A 311 18.36 18.10 2.79
C PRO A 311 18.29 18.61 1.35
N PRO A 312 17.95 19.89 1.11
CA PRO A 312 17.80 20.42 -0.25
C PRO A 312 19.12 20.57 -1.00
N ASP A 313 20.24 20.63 -0.29
CA ASP A 313 21.59 20.88 -0.82
C ASP A 313 22.48 19.63 -0.83
N SER A 314 21.94 18.43 -0.57
CA SER A 314 22.74 17.20 -0.56
C SER A 314 23.42 16.97 -1.90
N GLN A 315 24.71 16.66 -1.84
CA GLN A 315 25.55 16.30 -2.99
C GLN A 315 26.01 14.85 -2.91
N HIS A 316 25.95 14.26 -1.72
CA HIS A 316 26.34 12.88 -1.47
C HIS A 316 25.23 12.14 -0.73
N ILE A 317 25.00 10.87 -1.07
CA ILE A 317 23.92 10.04 -0.48
C ILE A 317 23.99 9.95 1.04
N ASP A 318 25.19 9.85 1.62
CA ASP A 318 25.40 9.85 3.08
C ASP A 318 24.85 11.09 3.79
N GLU A 319 24.63 12.22 3.10
CA GLU A 319 24.02 13.42 3.68
C GLU A 319 22.50 13.29 3.86
N GLU A 320 21.88 12.34 3.16
CA GLU A 320 20.43 12.11 3.17
C GLU A 320 20.00 11.13 4.28
N GLY A 321 20.93 10.35 4.84
CA GLY A 321 20.67 9.50 6.01
C GLY A 321 21.35 8.14 5.96
N VAL A 322 20.77 7.18 6.68
CA VAL A 322 21.29 5.82 6.79
C VAL A 322 20.99 5.06 5.51
N LEU A 323 22.04 4.69 4.79
CA LEU A 323 21.97 3.79 3.64
C LEU A 323 22.00 2.33 4.13
N ILE A 324 20.88 1.64 3.93
CA ILE A 324 20.64 0.23 4.26
C ILE A 324 20.67 -0.56 2.97
N ASP A 325 21.73 -1.33 2.76
CA ASP A 325 21.93 -2.02 1.48
C ASP A 325 21.16 -3.33 1.38
N ASN A 326 21.38 -4.25 2.33
CA ASN A 326 20.66 -5.51 2.44
C ASN A 326 20.93 -6.13 3.82
N VAL A 327 20.05 -5.85 4.80
CA VAL A 327 20.22 -6.26 6.20
C VAL A 327 19.14 -7.26 6.58
N GLN A 328 19.51 -8.34 7.28
CA GLN A 328 18.53 -9.29 7.82
C GLN A 328 17.80 -8.65 9.01
N LEU A 329 16.47 -8.60 8.92
CA LEU A 329 15.59 -7.99 9.91
C LEU A 329 14.96 -9.04 10.84
N VAL A 330 14.64 -10.22 10.28
CA VAL A 330 14.10 -11.37 11.02
C VAL A 330 14.90 -12.60 10.62
N ALA A 331 15.31 -13.39 11.62
CA ALA A 331 15.96 -14.68 11.42
C ALA A 331 15.07 -15.78 12.00
N GLN A 332 14.54 -16.65 11.14
CA GLN A 332 13.70 -17.80 11.55
C GLN A 332 12.58 -17.43 12.55
N GLY A 333 11.87 -16.33 12.30
CA GLY A 333 10.77 -15.82 13.15
C GLY A 333 11.19 -14.99 14.37
N ARG A 334 12.49 -14.77 14.60
CA ARG A 334 13.00 -13.85 15.63
C ARG A 334 13.36 -12.50 15.03
N PHE A 335 12.76 -11.42 15.51
CA PHE A 335 13.13 -10.06 15.10
C PHE A 335 14.48 -9.67 15.69
N LEU A 336 15.41 -9.23 14.84
CA LEU A 336 16.79 -8.88 15.21
C LEU A 336 16.85 -7.41 15.67
N GLU A 337 16.26 -7.11 16.83
CA GLU A 337 16.06 -5.73 17.27
C GLU A 337 17.38 -4.98 17.50
N ASP A 338 18.35 -5.58 18.18
CA ASP A 338 19.64 -4.94 18.47
C ASP A 338 20.42 -4.60 17.20
N ASP A 339 20.49 -5.53 16.23
CA ASP A 339 21.16 -5.32 14.94
C ASP A 339 20.44 -4.25 14.10
N THR A 340 19.10 -4.24 14.14
CA THR A 340 18.28 -3.23 13.47
C THR A 340 18.55 -1.85 14.05
N ARG A 341 18.55 -1.72 15.38
CA ARG A 341 18.86 -0.46 16.08
C ARG A 341 20.28 0.00 15.79
N ALA A 342 21.25 -0.90 15.80
CA ALA A 342 22.64 -0.59 15.44
C ALA A 342 22.76 -0.08 14.00
N THR A 343 22.01 -0.67 13.07
CA THR A 343 21.95 -0.20 11.67
C THR A 343 21.36 1.21 11.59
N LEU A 344 20.23 1.48 12.25
CA LEU A 344 19.59 2.80 12.25
C LEU A 344 20.41 3.88 12.99
N ALA A 345 21.26 3.47 13.93
CA ALA A 345 22.22 4.33 14.62
C ALA A 345 23.56 4.51 13.88
N SER A 346 23.70 3.91 12.69
CA SER A 346 24.94 3.95 11.92
C SER A 346 25.04 5.16 10.98
N GLY A 347 26.11 5.23 10.20
CA GLY A 347 26.31 6.29 9.23
C GLY A 347 26.79 7.61 9.83
N ARG A 348 26.96 8.62 8.97
CA ARG A 348 27.43 9.96 9.37
C ARG A 348 26.34 10.77 10.05
N TYR A 349 25.09 10.58 9.65
CA TYR A 349 23.91 11.25 10.19
C TYR A 349 22.84 10.18 10.51
N PRO A 350 22.87 9.60 11.73
CA PRO A 350 22.00 8.50 12.12
C PRO A 350 20.53 8.94 12.27
N CYS A 351 19.63 7.97 12.35
CA CYS A 351 18.20 8.21 12.55
C CYS A 351 17.93 8.93 13.87
N ARG A 352 17.05 9.94 13.86
CA ARG A 352 16.68 10.71 15.06
C ARG A 352 15.69 9.95 15.95
N ASN A 353 14.79 9.17 15.34
CA ASN A 353 13.70 8.47 16.04
C ASN A 353 13.69 6.96 15.75
N ILE A 354 14.74 6.27 16.23
CA ILE A 354 14.94 4.83 16.02
C ILE A 354 13.76 4.01 16.55
N ASP A 355 13.13 4.40 17.66
CA ASP A 355 11.99 3.66 18.22
C ASP A 355 10.79 3.65 17.27
N GLN A 356 10.48 4.80 16.65
CA GLN A 356 9.43 4.87 15.63
C GLN A 356 9.82 4.08 14.37
N ASN A 357 11.08 4.16 13.93
CA ASN A 357 11.55 3.37 12.79
C ASN A 357 11.41 1.85 13.04
N VAL A 358 11.81 1.37 14.22
CA VAL A 358 11.66 -0.05 14.59
C VAL A 358 10.19 -0.45 14.65
N ALA A 359 9.31 0.42 15.15
CA ALA A 359 7.87 0.16 15.17
C ALA A 359 7.29 0.02 13.76
N ASP A 360 7.67 0.90 12.83
CA ASP A 360 7.21 0.84 11.44
C ASP A 360 7.80 -0.38 10.69
N LEU A 361 9.06 -0.76 10.94
CA LEU A 361 9.64 -2.00 10.43
C LEU A 361 8.89 -3.25 10.91
N LYS A 362 8.53 -3.30 12.21
CA LYS A 362 7.70 -4.37 12.76
C LYS A 362 6.31 -4.41 12.09
N ALA A 363 5.73 -3.25 11.79
CA ALA A 363 4.47 -3.15 11.06
C ALA A 363 4.58 -3.69 9.61
N GLN A 364 5.71 -3.44 8.93
CA GLN A 364 6.00 -3.99 7.60
C GLN A 364 6.17 -5.51 7.62
N VAL A 365 6.88 -6.07 8.62
CA VAL A 365 6.99 -7.53 8.81
C VAL A 365 5.60 -8.14 9.01
N ALA A 366 4.75 -7.49 9.82
CA ALA A 366 3.37 -7.93 10.04
C ALA A 366 2.52 -7.90 8.76
N ALA A 367 2.67 -6.87 7.94
CA ALA A 367 2.00 -6.78 6.65
C ALA A 367 2.40 -7.95 5.75
N ASN A 368 3.69 -8.26 5.66
CA ASN A 368 4.18 -9.41 4.91
C ASN A 368 3.69 -10.74 5.51
N ALA A 369 3.55 -10.86 6.83
CA ALA A 369 2.99 -12.05 7.46
C ALA A 369 1.53 -12.31 7.03
N THR A 370 0.70 -11.25 6.95
CA THR A 370 -0.67 -11.34 6.40
C THR A 370 -0.65 -11.86 4.95
N GLY A 371 0.22 -11.31 4.11
CA GLY A 371 0.35 -11.75 2.72
C GLY A 371 0.78 -13.22 2.59
N MET A 372 1.69 -13.65 3.46
CA MET A 372 2.20 -15.03 3.50
C MET A 372 1.09 -16.01 3.88
N ALA A 373 0.27 -15.68 4.88
CA ALA A 373 -0.85 -16.51 5.32
C ALA A 373 -1.87 -16.69 4.19
N GLU A 374 -2.23 -15.61 3.49
CA GLU A 374 -3.18 -15.68 2.38
C GLU A 374 -2.63 -16.44 1.17
N LEU A 375 -1.38 -16.24 0.79
CA LEU A 375 -0.77 -17.01 -0.32
C LEU A 375 -0.68 -18.50 0.00
N LYS A 376 -0.38 -18.87 1.26
CA LYS A 376 -0.41 -20.26 1.72
C LYS A 376 -1.84 -20.83 1.64
N ARG A 377 -2.85 -20.06 2.06
CA ARG A 377 -4.27 -20.44 1.98
C ARG A 377 -4.71 -20.66 0.53
N ILE A 378 -4.43 -19.71 -0.36
CA ILE A 378 -4.75 -19.81 -1.80
C ILE A 378 -4.05 -21.02 -2.41
N SER A 379 -2.77 -21.23 -2.11
CA SER A 379 -2.00 -22.37 -2.61
C SER A 379 -2.52 -23.71 -2.09
N ALA A 380 -3.06 -23.76 -0.87
CA ALA A 380 -3.70 -24.96 -0.34
C ALA A 380 -5.02 -25.28 -1.06
N SER A 381 -5.76 -24.25 -1.51
CA SER A 381 -7.04 -24.43 -2.22
C SER A 381 -6.88 -24.78 -3.70
N TYR A 382 -5.92 -24.17 -4.39
CA TYR A 382 -5.76 -24.30 -5.85
C TYR A 382 -4.54 -25.12 -6.28
N GLY A 383 -3.62 -25.41 -5.36
CA GLY A 383 -2.32 -25.99 -5.68
C GLY A 383 -1.30 -24.92 -6.07
N VAL A 384 -0.10 -25.03 -5.51
CA VAL A 384 0.96 -24.03 -5.66
C VAL A 384 1.42 -23.84 -7.11
N ASP A 385 1.45 -24.90 -7.91
CA ASP A 385 1.88 -24.82 -9.31
C ASP A 385 0.85 -24.12 -10.19
N VAL A 386 -0.44 -24.27 -9.86
CA VAL A 386 -1.53 -23.54 -10.49
C VAL A 386 -1.43 -22.06 -10.14
N VAL A 387 -1.25 -21.73 -8.86
CA VAL A 387 -1.06 -20.34 -8.40
C VAL A 387 0.12 -19.70 -9.12
N ALA A 388 1.28 -20.36 -9.18
CA ALA A 388 2.46 -19.86 -9.89
C ALA A 388 2.20 -19.65 -11.39
N ALA A 389 1.51 -20.59 -12.05
CA ALA A 389 1.12 -20.43 -13.46
C ALA A 389 0.21 -19.20 -13.67
N TYR A 390 -0.76 -18.99 -12.80
CA TYR A 390 -1.67 -17.83 -12.90
C TYR A 390 -1.02 -16.49 -12.57
N MET A 391 0.01 -16.45 -11.72
CA MET A 391 0.83 -15.24 -11.59
C MET A 391 1.46 -14.86 -12.94
N GLY A 392 1.98 -15.84 -13.68
CA GLY A 392 2.49 -15.67 -15.03
C GLY A 392 1.41 -15.26 -16.04
N HIS A 393 0.21 -15.84 -15.98
CA HIS A 393 -0.91 -15.48 -16.86
C HIS A 393 -1.41 -14.04 -16.60
N VAL A 394 -1.44 -13.59 -15.35
CA VAL A 394 -1.77 -12.21 -14.98
C VAL A 394 -0.76 -11.22 -15.56
N GLN A 395 0.54 -11.53 -15.50
CA GLN A 395 1.57 -10.74 -16.18
C GLN A 395 1.41 -10.79 -17.71
N GLY A 396 1.10 -11.96 -18.30
CA GLY A 396 0.89 -12.10 -19.74
C GLY A 396 -0.30 -11.27 -20.26
N ASN A 397 -1.38 -11.19 -19.48
CA ASN A 397 -2.53 -10.34 -19.80
C ASN A 397 -2.18 -8.84 -19.75
N ALA A 398 -1.35 -8.44 -18.78
CA ALA A 398 -0.87 -7.06 -18.69
C ALA A 398 0.05 -6.69 -19.85
N GLU A 399 0.95 -7.60 -20.26
CA GLU A 399 1.78 -7.45 -21.47
C GLU A 399 0.91 -7.21 -22.71
N GLU A 400 -0.06 -8.11 -22.97
CA GLU A 400 -0.92 -7.98 -24.14
C GLU A 400 -1.79 -6.71 -24.09
N SER A 401 -2.16 -6.25 -22.89
CA SER A 401 -2.87 -4.99 -22.72
C SER A 401 -2.04 -3.77 -23.13
N VAL A 402 -0.75 -3.74 -22.77
CA VAL A 402 0.17 -2.68 -23.22
C VAL A 402 0.43 -2.79 -24.72
N ARG A 403 0.59 -4.00 -25.28
CA ARG A 403 0.74 -4.19 -26.74
C ARG A 403 -0.40 -3.58 -27.54
N ARG A 404 -1.65 -3.70 -27.06
CA ARG A 404 -2.82 -3.05 -27.69
C ARG A 404 -2.78 -1.53 -27.67
N VAL A 405 -2.17 -0.93 -26.63
CA VAL A 405 -1.95 0.52 -26.58
C VAL A 405 -0.91 0.90 -27.64
N ILE A 406 0.20 0.17 -27.70
CA ILE A 406 1.30 0.43 -28.64
C ILE A 406 0.81 0.46 -30.09
N ASP A 407 -0.15 -0.38 -30.48
CA ASP A 407 -0.76 -0.39 -31.82
C ASP A 407 -1.31 1.00 -32.25
N ARG A 408 -1.76 1.80 -31.27
CA ARG A 408 -2.37 3.12 -31.45
C ARG A 408 -1.40 4.27 -31.23
N LEU A 409 -0.23 4.00 -30.64
CA LEU A 409 0.79 5.02 -30.43
C LEU A 409 1.47 5.41 -31.73
N SER A 410 2.06 6.59 -31.70
CA SER A 410 2.91 7.15 -32.73
C SER A 410 4.24 7.58 -32.11
N ASP A 411 5.26 7.70 -32.94
CA ASP A 411 6.55 8.23 -32.49
C ASP A 411 6.38 9.65 -31.96
N GLY A 412 7.16 9.98 -30.93
CA GLY A 412 7.08 11.26 -30.26
C GLY A 412 8.40 11.61 -29.57
N SER A 413 8.65 12.90 -29.39
CA SER A 413 9.82 13.37 -28.65
C SER A 413 9.48 14.62 -27.88
N PHE A 414 10.12 14.81 -26.74
CA PHE A 414 9.91 15.98 -25.89
C PHE A 414 11.17 16.33 -25.10
N THR A 415 11.45 17.62 -25.04
CA THR A 415 12.48 18.20 -24.19
C THR A 415 11.79 18.90 -23.02
N TYR A 416 11.97 18.38 -21.82
CA TYR A 416 11.36 18.93 -20.62
C TYR A 416 12.42 19.72 -19.83
N PRO A 417 12.28 21.06 -19.71
CA PRO A 417 13.17 21.89 -18.92
C PRO A 417 12.80 21.86 -17.43
N MET A 418 13.80 21.85 -16.55
CA MET A 418 13.62 21.89 -15.10
C MET A 418 14.15 23.20 -14.50
N ASP A 419 13.65 23.58 -13.33
CA ASP A 419 14.03 24.84 -12.64
C ASP A 419 15.53 24.97 -12.36
N ILE A 420 16.21 23.83 -12.16
CA ILE A 420 17.65 23.74 -11.91
C ILE A 420 18.52 23.89 -13.18
N GLY A 421 17.90 24.16 -14.34
CA GLY A 421 18.59 24.33 -15.62
C GLY A 421 18.97 23.03 -16.33
N GLN A 422 18.62 21.87 -15.77
CA GLN A 422 18.74 20.57 -16.44
C GLN A 422 17.51 20.29 -17.33
N THR A 423 17.70 19.39 -18.28
CA THR A 423 16.65 18.90 -19.18
C THR A 423 16.54 17.39 -19.15
N ILE A 424 15.30 16.91 -19.23
CA ILE A 424 14.97 15.52 -19.54
C ILE A 424 14.61 15.46 -21.02
N GLU A 425 15.38 14.70 -21.78
CA GLU A 425 15.11 14.41 -23.18
C GLU A 425 14.47 13.04 -23.26
N VAL A 426 13.36 12.90 -23.98
CA VAL A 426 12.76 11.59 -24.21
C VAL A 426 12.24 11.46 -25.63
N THR A 427 12.54 10.31 -26.24
CA THR A 427 12.00 9.89 -27.54
C THR A 427 11.30 8.56 -27.36
N VAL A 428 10.06 8.45 -27.83
CA VAL A 428 9.29 7.22 -27.91
C VAL A 428 9.26 6.78 -29.38
N SER A 429 9.77 5.60 -29.67
CA SER A 429 9.75 4.99 -31.01
C SER A 429 8.94 3.70 -30.99
N VAL A 430 7.99 3.56 -31.91
CA VAL A 430 7.02 2.47 -31.95
C VAL A 430 7.31 1.52 -33.11
N ASP A 431 7.55 0.25 -32.80
CA ASP A 431 7.53 -0.83 -33.78
C ASP A 431 6.15 -1.49 -33.78
N LYS A 432 5.33 -1.12 -34.77
CA LYS A 432 3.97 -1.68 -34.92
C LYS A 432 3.94 -3.14 -35.36
N SER A 433 5.02 -3.63 -35.99
CA SER A 433 5.09 -5.02 -36.45
C SER A 433 5.36 -5.97 -35.28
N MET A 434 6.24 -5.57 -34.37
CA MET A 434 6.56 -6.32 -33.15
C MET A 434 5.65 -5.95 -31.98
N ARG A 435 4.84 -4.89 -32.12
CA ARG A 435 3.98 -4.32 -31.06
C ARG A 435 4.82 -3.98 -29.83
N THR A 436 5.96 -3.34 -30.05
CA THR A 436 6.92 -2.92 -29.03
C THR A 436 7.22 -1.44 -29.12
N ALA A 437 7.64 -0.82 -28.03
CA ALA A 437 8.08 0.57 -28.01
C ALA A 437 9.44 0.73 -27.33
N THR A 438 10.29 1.60 -27.86
CA THR A 438 11.53 2.03 -27.23
C THR A 438 11.30 3.41 -26.63
N VAL A 439 11.57 3.53 -25.34
CA VAL A 439 11.59 4.79 -24.59
C VAL A 439 13.05 5.15 -24.35
N ASP A 440 13.55 6.13 -25.11
CA ASP A 440 14.95 6.52 -25.11
C ASP A 440 15.14 7.89 -24.46
N PHE A 441 15.83 7.91 -23.33
CA PHE A 441 16.21 9.10 -22.58
C PHE A 441 17.59 9.67 -22.95
N THR A 442 18.19 9.19 -24.04
CA THR A 442 19.46 9.71 -24.55
C THR A 442 19.37 11.21 -24.83
N GLY A 443 20.35 11.97 -24.33
CA GLY A 443 20.35 13.44 -24.36
C GLY A 443 19.91 14.07 -23.04
N THR A 444 19.25 13.32 -22.16
CA THR A 444 18.96 13.77 -20.79
C THR A 444 20.25 14.21 -20.09
N SER A 445 20.14 15.30 -19.33
CA SER A 445 21.27 15.92 -18.63
C SER A 445 22.07 14.91 -17.79
N ALA A 446 23.38 15.15 -17.71
CA ALA A 446 24.28 14.37 -16.86
C ALA A 446 23.80 14.40 -15.40
N GLN A 447 24.27 13.44 -14.60
CA GLN A 447 24.04 13.40 -13.15
C GLN A 447 24.25 14.79 -12.54
N HIS A 448 23.26 15.26 -11.78
CA HIS A 448 23.29 16.51 -11.07
C HIS A 448 24.29 16.44 -9.92
N MET A 449 24.98 17.55 -9.65
CA MET A 449 25.92 17.64 -8.51
C MET A 449 25.22 17.61 -7.16
N GLY A 450 23.97 18.09 -7.10
CA GLY A 450 23.10 17.98 -5.93
C GLY A 450 22.22 16.72 -5.97
N ASN A 451 20.98 16.84 -5.50
CA ASN A 451 20.10 15.69 -5.22
C ASN A 451 18.98 15.41 -6.24
N TYR A 452 18.92 16.17 -7.34
CA TYR A 452 18.01 15.95 -8.46
C TYR A 452 18.49 14.79 -9.35
N ASN A 453 18.68 13.61 -8.76
CA ASN A 453 19.04 12.39 -9.46
C ASN A 453 18.04 11.29 -9.12
N ALA A 454 17.33 10.76 -10.11
CA ALA A 454 16.44 9.62 -9.96
C ALA A 454 17.18 8.32 -10.31
N PRO A 455 17.23 7.32 -9.40
CA PRO A 455 17.75 6.00 -9.70
C PRO A 455 17.07 5.37 -10.91
N TYR A 456 17.76 4.46 -11.61
CA TYR A 456 17.18 3.78 -12.77
C TYR A 456 15.87 3.03 -12.45
N ALA A 457 15.74 2.50 -11.24
CA ALA A 457 14.50 1.88 -10.76
C ALA A 457 13.31 2.86 -10.75
N VAL A 458 13.54 4.14 -10.42
CA VAL A 458 12.53 5.21 -10.53
C VAL A 458 12.18 5.49 -11.98
N CYS A 459 13.18 5.57 -12.88
CA CYS A 459 12.96 5.74 -14.31
C CYS A 459 12.07 4.62 -14.88
N ARG A 460 12.32 3.36 -14.51
CA ARG A 460 11.50 2.20 -14.89
C ARG A 460 10.07 2.34 -14.36
N ALA A 461 9.89 2.76 -13.10
CA ALA A 461 8.58 2.96 -12.50
C ALA A 461 7.75 4.05 -13.20
N VAL A 462 8.39 5.15 -13.61
CA VAL A 462 7.73 6.21 -14.39
C VAL A 462 7.22 5.66 -15.73
N VAL A 463 8.04 4.92 -16.48
CA VAL A 463 7.62 4.32 -17.75
C VAL A 463 6.47 3.33 -17.55
N LEU A 464 6.58 2.46 -16.55
CA LEU A 464 5.53 1.52 -16.17
C LEU A 464 4.20 2.23 -15.88
N TYR A 465 4.24 3.28 -15.05
CA TYR A 465 3.07 4.07 -14.70
C TYR A 465 2.42 4.70 -15.94
N VAL A 466 3.20 5.43 -16.75
CA VAL A 466 2.69 6.11 -17.95
C VAL A 466 2.01 5.11 -18.87
N PHE A 467 2.68 4.01 -19.25
CA PHE A 467 2.09 3.05 -20.17
C PHE A 467 0.85 2.36 -19.60
N ARG A 468 0.78 2.10 -18.29
CA ARG A 468 -0.44 1.58 -17.67
C ARG A 468 -1.59 2.57 -17.75
N THR A 469 -1.34 3.87 -17.55
CA THR A 469 -2.42 4.89 -17.63
C THR A 469 -3.06 4.97 -19.02
N LEU A 470 -2.32 4.61 -20.07
CA LEU A 470 -2.80 4.59 -21.45
C LEU A 470 -3.69 3.39 -21.78
N VAL A 471 -3.65 2.32 -20.97
CA VAL A 471 -4.43 1.09 -21.24
C VAL A 471 -5.94 1.34 -21.15
N GLY A 472 -6.38 2.23 -20.26
CA GLY A 472 -7.80 2.60 -20.13
C GLY A 472 -8.71 1.45 -19.65
N SER A 473 -8.16 0.40 -19.05
CA SER A 473 -8.92 -0.71 -18.44
C SER A 473 -8.36 -1.07 -17.06
N PRO A 474 -9.16 -1.68 -16.17
CA PRO A 474 -8.73 -2.05 -14.83
C PRO A 474 -7.84 -3.29 -14.87
N ILE A 475 -6.60 -3.12 -15.29
CA ILE A 475 -5.56 -4.16 -15.16
C ILE A 475 -4.68 -3.87 -13.93
N PRO A 476 -4.18 -4.92 -13.24
CA PRO A 476 -3.13 -4.76 -12.24
C PRO A 476 -1.88 -4.14 -12.86
N LEU A 477 -1.21 -3.27 -12.10
CA LEU A 477 0.12 -2.79 -12.49
C LEU A 477 1.15 -3.87 -12.12
N ASN A 478 1.81 -4.47 -13.11
CA ASN A 478 2.74 -5.57 -12.87
C ASN A 478 3.88 -5.60 -13.90
N GLU A 479 4.84 -6.51 -13.73
CA GLU A 479 6.04 -6.59 -14.58
C GLU A 479 5.70 -6.86 -16.07
N GLY A 480 4.55 -7.49 -16.34
CA GLY A 480 4.05 -7.74 -17.69
C GLY A 480 3.93 -6.47 -18.53
N CYS A 481 3.55 -5.34 -17.92
CA CYS A 481 3.44 -4.06 -18.61
C CYS A 481 4.78 -3.56 -19.20
N LEU A 482 5.92 -4.00 -18.66
CA LEU A 482 7.25 -3.62 -19.14
C LEU A 482 7.79 -4.54 -20.24
N LYS A 483 7.26 -5.77 -20.38
CA LYS A 483 7.75 -6.75 -21.37
C LYS A 483 7.77 -6.23 -22.83
N PRO A 484 6.79 -5.44 -23.32
CA PRO A 484 6.84 -4.93 -24.69
C PRO A 484 7.64 -3.62 -24.82
N LEU A 485 8.32 -3.16 -23.76
CA LEU A 485 9.00 -1.88 -23.70
C LEU A 485 10.52 -2.07 -23.57
N SER A 486 11.29 -1.30 -24.35
CA SER A 486 12.73 -1.13 -24.15
C SER A 486 12.98 0.24 -23.54
N ILE A 487 13.68 0.30 -22.41
CA ILE A 487 14.01 1.56 -21.71
C ILE A 487 15.51 1.80 -21.86
N VAL A 488 15.86 2.94 -22.44
CA VAL A 488 17.25 3.38 -22.58
C VAL A 488 17.46 4.62 -21.73
N ALA A 489 18.21 4.47 -20.63
CA ALA A 489 18.65 5.59 -19.80
C ALA A 489 20.18 5.48 -19.60
N PRO A 490 20.99 6.34 -20.24
CA PRO A 490 22.44 6.25 -20.17
C PRO A 490 22.97 6.33 -18.73
N VAL A 491 23.84 5.41 -18.34
CA VAL A 491 24.51 5.44 -17.02
C VAL A 491 25.25 6.77 -16.85
N GLY A 492 25.07 7.42 -15.70
CA GLY A 492 25.65 8.72 -15.38
C GLY A 492 24.81 9.92 -15.83
N CYS A 493 23.59 9.72 -16.36
CA CYS A 493 22.59 10.78 -16.48
C CYS A 493 21.77 10.91 -15.19
N MET A 494 21.02 12.00 -15.05
CA MET A 494 20.19 12.23 -13.86
C MET A 494 19.04 11.22 -13.65
N LEU A 495 18.73 10.37 -14.65
CA LEU A 495 17.76 9.27 -14.57
C LEU A 495 18.41 7.88 -14.37
N ASN A 496 19.75 7.84 -14.32
CA ASN A 496 20.53 6.63 -14.05
C ASN A 496 21.87 7.02 -13.39
N PRO A 497 21.82 7.66 -12.22
CA PRO A 497 23.00 8.13 -11.51
C PRO A 497 23.83 6.96 -10.96
N THR A 498 25.10 7.23 -10.68
CA THR A 498 26.00 6.29 -10.02
C THR A 498 26.34 6.76 -8.61
N TYR A 499 26.73 5.82 -7.76
CA TYR A 499 27.25 6.14 -6.43
C TYR A 499 28.40 7.17 -6.53
N PRO A 500 28.43 8.22 -5.71
CA PRO A 500 27.62 8.45 -4.51
C PRO A 500 26.52 9.52 -4.64
N ALA A 501 25.91 9.67 -5.82
CA ALA A 501 24.91 10.72 -6.05
C ALA A 501 23.82 10.78 -4.97
N ALA A 502 23.56 11.97 -4.45
CA ALA A 502 22.35 12.27 -3.67
C ALA A 502 21.10 12.10 -4.55
N VAL A 503 20.01 11.56 -3.99
CA VAL A 503 18.80 11.16 -4.77
C VAL A 503 17.47 11.58 -4.17
N ILE A 504 17.44 12.33 -3.06
CA ILE A 504 16.16 12.61 -2.37
C ILE A 504 15.13 13.31 -3.28
N ALA A 505 15.57 14.23 -4.14
CA ALA A 505 14.69 14.90 -5.11
C ALA A 505 14.43 14.04 -6.37
N GLY A 506 15.14 12.93 -6.54
CA GLY A 506 14.97 11.98 -7.63
C GLY A 506 13.60 11.32 -7.62
N ASN A 507 13.20 10.78 -6.47
CA ASN A 507 11.92 10.11 -6.28
C ASN A 507 10.73 11.07 -6.40
N THR A 508 10.91 12.35 -6.03
CA THR A 508 9.81 13.28 -5.83
C THR A 508 9.67 14.32 -6.93
N GLU A 509 10.78 14.84 -7.45
CA GLU A 509 10.80 15.91 -8.44
C GLU A 509 11.19 15.40 -9.83
N VAL A 510 12.29 14.67 -9.94
CA VAL A 510 12.78 14.16 -11.24
C VAL A 510 11.82 13.12 -11.81
N SER A 511 11.22 12.26 -10.97
CA SER A 511 10.22 11.27 -11.41
C SER A 511 8.96 11.93 -12.00
N GLN A 512 8.50 13.01 -11.38
CA GLN A 512 7.35 13.80 -11.83
C GLN A 512 7.65 14.50 -13.15
N ALA A 513 8.83 15.13 -13.26
CA ALA A 513 9.32 15.76 -14.48
C ALA A 513 9.44 14.72 -15.63
N ALA A 514 10.00 13.54 -15.37
CA ALA A 514 10.11 12.46 -16.34
C ALA A 514 8.73 11.96 -16.81
N CYS A 515 7.75 11.89 -15.90
CA CYS A 515 6.38 11.54 -16.25
C CYS A 515 5.75 12.57 -17.19
N ASN A 516 5.87 13.86 -16.87
CA ASN A 516 5.40 14.94 -17.73
C ASN A 516 6.16 14.98 -19.07
N ALA A 517 7.46 14.69 -19.10
CA ALA A 517 8.25 14.60 -20.33
C ALA A 517 7.70 13.50 -21.26
N LEU A 518 7.40 12.31 -20.71
CA LEU A 518 6.79 11.22 -21.46
C LEU A 518 5.39 11.57 -21.98
N TYR A 519 4.54 12.15 -21.14
CA TYR A 519 3.22 12.61 -21.59
C TYR A 519 3.33 13.70 -22.65
N GLY A 520 4.31 14.59 -22.54
CA GLY A 520 4.63 15.59 -23.56
C GLY A 520 5.03 14.94 -24.89
N ALA A 521 5.85 13.89 -24.85
CA ALA A 521 6.25 13.16 -26.06
C ALA A 521 5.08 12.41 -26.70
N LEU A 522 4.19 11.83 -25.89
CA LEU A 522 3.00 11.13 -26.35
C LEU A 522 1.87 12.06 -26.79
N GLY A 523 1.86 13.31 -26.31
CA GLY A 523 0.87 14.33 -26.66
C GLY A 523 -0.56 14.02 -26.19
N VAL A 524 -0.71 13.30 -25.07
CA VAL A 524 -2.02 12.78 -24.61
C VAL A 524 -2.68 13.61 -23.50
N ILE A 525 -1.90 14.41 -22.77
CA ILE A 525 -2.36 15.29 -21.70
C ILE A 525 -1.41 16.49 -21.57
N ALA A 526 -1.92 17.64 -21.12
CA ALA A 526 -1.09 18.77 -20.74
C ALA A 526 -0.28 18.48 -19.46
N GLY A 527 0.71 19.32 -19.17
CA GLY A 527 1.56 19.13 -17.99
C GLY A 527 0.77 19.34 -16.70
N SER A 528 0.77 18.35 -15.80
CA SER A 528 0.34 18.53 -14.42
C SER A 528 1.39 19.29 -13.61
N GLN A 529 1.09 19.58 -12.34
CA GLN A 529 1.99 20.26 -11.40
C GLN A 529 3.43 19.72 -11.36
N ALA A 530 3.66 18.46 -11.72
CA ALA A 530 4.96 17.76 -11.80
C ALA A 530 5.97 18.10 -10.68
N THR A 531 5.47 18.21 -9.46
CA THR A 531 6.23 18.26 -8.22
C THR A 531 5.37 17.61 -7.14
N MET A 532 5.98 16.98 -6.15
CA MET A 532 5.25 16.52 -4.96
C MET A 532 5.05 17.65 -3.94
N ASN A 533 5.65 18.82 -4.19
CA ASN A 533 5.73 19.94 -3.26
C ASN A 533 6.10 19.48 -1.85
N ASN A 534 7.24 18.80 -1.72
CA ASN A 534 7.66 18.27 -0.42
C ASN A 534 7.82 19.42 0.55
N PHE A 535 7.09 19.31 1.66
CA PHE A 535 7.10 20.23 2.77
C PHE A 535 7.49 19.44 4.01
N VAL A 536 8.77 19.55 4.37
CA VAL A 536 9.39 18.76 5.43
C VAL A 536 9.81 19.70 6.53
N TRP A 537 9.55 19.31 7.77
CA TRP A 537 9.85 20.17 8.90
C TRP A 537 9.99 19.35 10.18
N GLY A 538 10.76 19.88 11.11
CA GLY A 538 10.99 19.22 12.38
C GLY A 538 12.17 19.79 13.13
N ASN A 539 12.59 19.06 14.14
CA ASN A 539 13.77 19.33 14.95
C ASN A 539 14.30 17.99 15.51
N GLU A 540 15.08 18.02 16.58
CA GLU A 540 15.64 16.81 17.21
C GLU A 540 14.58 15.88 17.84
N THR A 541 13.39 16.38 18.17
CA THR A 541 12.37 15.61 18.91
C THR A 541 11.22 15.12 18.04
N PHE A 542 10.89 15.82 16.95
CA PHE A 542 9.86 15.39 16.00
C PHE A 542 10.23 15.75 14.57
N GLN A 543 9.75 14.95 13.63
CA GLN A 543 9.92 15.13 12.20
C GLN A 543 8.60 14.85 11.49
N ASN A 544 8.27 15.67 10.50
CA ASN A 544 7.09 15.48 9.69
C ASN A 544 7.41 15.77 8.22
N TYR A 545 6.88 14.91 7.35
CA TYR A 545 7.00 15.01 5.91
C TYR A 545 5.59 15.07 5.33
N GLU A 546 5.33 16.06 4.48
CA GLU A 546 4.08 16.20 3.71
C GLU A 546 4.37 16.42 2.23
N THR A 547 3.58 15.81 1.36
CA THR A 547 3.47 16.19 -0.05
C THR A 547 2.20 17.02 -0.21
N ILE A 548 2.29 18.15 -0.90
CA ILE A 548 1.14 19.05 -1.09
C ILE A 548 0.64 18.95 -2.53
N ALA A 549 -0.64 18.66 -2.67
CA ALA A 549 -1.31 18.49 -3.95
C ALA A 549 -1.40 19.80 -4.77
N GLY A 550 -1.62 19.66 -6.08
CA GLY A 550 -1.70 20.78 -7.02
C GLY A 550 -2.58 20.47 -8.21
N GLY A 551 -2.47 21.28 -9.27
CA GLY A 551 -3.34 21.13 -10.44
C GLY A 551 -2.87 20.04 -11.40
N THR A 552 -3.80 19.24 -11.93
CA THR A 552 -3.48 18.30 -13.03
C THR A 552 -3.62 18.97 -14.39
N GLY A 553 -2.90 18.46 -15.40
CA GLY A 553 -3.08 18.90 -16.78
C GLY A 553 -4.46 18.55 -17.33
N ALA A 554 -4.94 19.37 -18.26
CA ALA A 554 -6.14 19.09 -19.05
C ALA A 554 -5.86 18.11 -20.20
N GLY A 555 -6.89 17.41 -20.66
CA GLY A 555 -6.83 16.48 -21.78
C GLY A 555 -7.74 16.87 -22.94
N PRO A 556 -7.83 16.02 -23.98
CA PRO A 556 -8.59 16.30 -25.20
C PRO A 556 -10.09 16.51 -25.01
N ASP A 557 -10.64 15.99 -23.92
CA ASP A 557 -12.07 15.99 -23.61
C ASP A 557 -12.38 16.24 -22.12
N PHE A 558 -11.38 16.64 -21.32
CA PHE A 558 -11.54 16.86 -19.88
C PHE A 558 -10.69 18.01 -19.33
N ASN A 559 -11.23 18.73 -18.35
CA ASN A 559 -10.47 19.69 -17.53
C ASN A 559 -9.54 18.96 -16.58
N GLY A 560 -8.46 19.62 -16.19
CA GLY A 560 -7.64 19.18 -15.07
C GLY A 560 -8.41 19.25 -13.75
N CYS A 561 -7.99 18.45 -12.78
CA CYS A 561 -8.55 18.40 -11.44
C CYS A 561 -7.76 19.32 -10.51
N ASP A 562 -8.49 20.02 -9.62
CA ASP A 562 -7.93 20.99 -8.69
C ASP A 562 -7.36 20.30 -7.45
N ALA A 563 -6.17 20.71 -7.02
CA ALA A 563 -5.56 20.34 -5.74
C ALA A 563 -5.58 18.82 -5.43
N VAL A 564 -5.23 17.98 -6.40
CA VAL A 564 -5.09 16.53 -6.24
C VAL A 564 -3.64 16.07 -6.40
N GLN A 565 -3.30 14.95 -5.75
CA GLN A 565 -2.04 14.27 -6.02
C GLN A 565 -2.06 13.75 -7.46
N SER A 566 -0.92 13.84 -8.15
CA SER A 566 -0.80 13.49 -9.56
C SER A 566 0.40 12.61 -9.83
N HIS A 567 0.25 11.69 -10.78
CA HIS A 567 1.33 10.86 -11.31
C HIS A 567 2.05 10.02 -10.26
N MET A 568 3.29 10.37 -9.91
CA MET A 568 4.17 9.53 -9.09
C MET A 568 3.86 9.57 -7.59
N THR A 569 2.80 10.28 -7.18
CA THR A 569 2.31 10.38 -5.80
C THR A 569 0.79 10.18 -5.73
N ASN A 570 0.32 9.58 -4.65
CA ASN A 570 -1.10 9.41 -4.33
C ASN A 570 -1.32 9.25 -2.81
N THR A 571 -0.59 10.04 -2.02
CA THR A 571 -0.75 10.07 -0.56
C THR A 571 -1.95 10.91 -0.12
N ARG A 572 -2.56 10.56 1.00
CA ARG A 572 -3.56 11.42 1.66
C ARG A 572 -2.90 12.63 2.32
N MET A 573 -3.68 13.70 2.46
CA MET A 573 -3.33 14.77 3.39
C MET A 573 -3.48 14.27 4.83
N THR A 574 -2.64 14.78 5.74
CA THR A 574 -2.89 14.62 7.17
C THR A 574 -4.13 15.43 7.53
N ASP A 575 -5.06 14.81 8.27
CA ASP A 575 -6.22 15.53 8.82
C ASP A 575 -5.73 16.70 9.69
N PRO A 576 -6.27 17.94 9.53
CA PRO A 576 -5.83 19.10 10.30
C PRO A 576 -5.87 18.89 11.82
N GLU A 577 -6.89 18.21 12.35
CA GLU A 577 -7.01 17.97 13.80
C GLU A 577 -5.95 16.97 14.27
N ILE A 578 -5.65 15.96 13.46
CA ILE A 578 -4.57 15.00 13.75
C ILE A 578 -3.20 15.69 13.68
N LEU A 579 -3.00 16.55 12.69
CA LEU A 579 -1.77 17.34 12.52
C LEU A 579 -1.50 18.21 13.76
N GLU A 580 -2.47 19.04 14.16
CA GLU A 580 -2.34 19.95 15.32
C GLU A 580 -2.30 19.19 16.66
N LYS A 581 -2.89 18.00 16.74
CA LYS A 581 -2.80 17.14 17.93
C LYS A 581 -1.43 16.49 18.09
N ARG A 582 -0.79 16.10 16.98
CA ARG A 582 0.47 15.33 17.01
C ARG A 582 1.71 16.22 16.98
N PHE A 583 1.61 17.43 16.45
CA PHE A 583 2.75 18.32 16.26
C PHE A 583 2.45 19.73 16.79
N PRO A 584 3.49 20.47 17.23
CA PRO A 584 3.34 21.83 17.74
C PRO A 584 3.20 22.82 16.57
N VAL A 585 2.10 22.72 15.83
CA VAL A 585 1.78 23.57 14.67
C VAL A 585 0.33 24.01 14.71
N ARG A 586 0.00 25.04 13.94
CA ARG A 586 -1.37 25.43 13.63
C ARG A 586 -1.52 25.61 12.13
N LEU A 587 -2.53 24.96 11.53
CA LEU A 587 -2.86 25.11 10.13
C LEU A 587 -3.78 26.33 9.96
N ASP A 588 -3.20 27.48 9.60
CA ASP A 588 -3.97 28.72 9.47
C ASP A 588 -4.86 28.75 8.21
N ARG A 589 -4.43 28.07 7.14
CA ARG A 589 -5.18 28.00 5.87
C ARG A 589 -4.81 26.78 5.05
N PHE A 590 -5.81 26.16 4.43
CA PHE A 590 -5.61 25.22 3.33
C PHE A 590 -6.79 25.31 2.34
N GLU A 591 -6.53 25.76 1.12
CA GLU A 591 -7.58 26.06 0.12
C GLU A 591 -7.10 25.82 -1.32
N VAL A 592 -8.04 25.73 -2.26
CA VAL A 592 -7.74 25.75 -3.70
C VAL A 592 -7.23 27.15 -4.10
N ARG A 593 -6.21 27.18 -4.96
CA ARG A 593 -5.59 28.40 -5.48
C ARG A 593 -6.25 28.81 -6.79
N ASP A 594 -7.41 29.43 -6.70
CA ASP A 594 -8.20 29.84 -7.87
C ASP A 594 -7.38 30.66 -8.88
N GLY A 595 -7.59 30.37 -10.17
CA GLY A 595 -6.93 31.08 -11.27
C GLY A 595 -5.47 30.68 -11.51
N SER A 596 -4.99 29.60 -10.89
CA SER A 596 -3.64 29.06 -11.13
C SER A 596 -3.57 28.04 -12.28
N GLY A 597 -4.70 27.56 -12.76
CA GLY A 597 -4.79 26.60 -13.87
C GLY A 597 -4.68 27.30 -15.22
N GLY A 598 -4.01 26.68 -16.18
CA GLY A 598 -3.83 27.21 -17.53
C GLY A 598 -5.15 27.23 -18.31
N ALA A 599 -5.42 28.32 -19.01
CA ALA A 599 -6.62 28.44 -19.84
C ALA A 599 -6.55 27.56 -21.09
N GLY A 600 -7.70 27.07 -21.55
CA GLY A 600 -7.83 26.33 -22.80
C GLY A 600 -9.29 26.01 -23.08
N ALA A 601 -9.56 25.33 -24.19
CA ALA A 601 -10.87 24.73 -24.45
C ALA A 601 -11.28 23.79 -23.29
N TYR A 602 -10.27 23.12 -22.71
CA TYR A 602 -10.34 22.52 -21.38
C TYR A 602 -9.27 23.16 -20.49
N ALA A 603 -9.67 23.62 -19.32
CA ALA A 603 -8.80 24.31 -18.38
C ALA A 603 -7.96 23.32 -17.57
N GLY A 604 -6.71 23.67 -17.29
CA GLY A 604 -5.89 22.94 -16.33
C GLY A 604 -6.39 23.14 -14.90
N GLY A 605 -6.11 22.17 -14.03
CA GLY A 605 -6.54 22.23 -12.64
C GLY A 605 -5.83 23.34 -11.85
N HIS A 606 -6.47 23.86 -10.84
CA HIS A 606 -5.93 24.81 -9.90
C HIS A 606 -5.03 24.12 -8.85
N GLY A 607 -3.96 24.79 -8.44
CA GLY A 607 -3.13 24.38 -7.31
C GLY A 607 -3.83 24.58 -5.96
N ALA A 608 -3.04 24.53 -4.90
CA ALA A 608 -3.48 24.73 -3.52
C ALA A 608 -2.65 25.82 -2.84
N ARG A 609 -3.21 26.46 -1.81
CA ARG A 609 -2.52 27.37 -0.91
C ARG A 609 -2.60 26.81 0.51
N ARG A 610 -1.44 26.70 1.16
CA ARG A 610 -1.28 26.24 2.54
C ARG A 610 -0.49 27.26 3.36
N VAL A 611 -0.95 27.55 4.57
CA VAL A 611 -0.27 28.42 5.54
C VAL A 611 -0.25 27.73 6.89
N MET A 612 0.94 27.60 7.48
CA MET A 612 1.14 26.91 8.74
C MET A 612 2.04 27.72 9.68
N THR A 613 1.57 27.98 10.89
CA THR A 613 2.35 28.59 11.97
C THR A 613 2.96 27.51 12.83
N PHE A 614 4.26 27.64 13.14
CA PHE A 614 4.96 26.73 14.05
C PHE A 614 4.92 27.25 15.48
N LEU A 615 4.63 26.38 16.44
CA LEU A 615 4.52 26.72 17.86
C LEU A 615 5.81 26.41 18.63
N GLU A 616 6.75 25.71 17.99
CA GLU A 616 8.11 25.46 18.45
C GLU A 616 9.11 25.82 17.35
N PRO A 617 10.40 26.04 17.69
CA PRO A 617 11.44 26.19 16.68
C PRO A 617 11.57 24.93 15.82
N VAL A 618 11.63 25.13 14.51
CA VAL A 618 11.80 24.06 13.51
C VAL A 618 12.77 24.47 12.43
N THR A 619 13.39 23.48 11.80
CA THR A 619 13.97 23.63 10.47
C THR A 619 12.93 23.19 9.46
N VAL A 620 12.66 24.02 8.46
CA VAL A 620 11.81 23.69 7.31
C VAL A 620 12.71 23.45 6.10
N THR A 621 12.50 22.35 5.40
CA THR A 621 13.07 22.13 4.07
C THR A 621 11.97 21.93 3.04
N THR A 622 12.23 22.42 1.83
CA THR A 622 11.35 22.16 0.69
C THR A 622 12.10 21.53 -0.46
N LEU A 623 11.46 20.58 -1.13
CA LEU A 623 11.85 20.08 -2.45
C LEU A 623 10.64 20.32 -3.36
N CYS A 624 10.66 21.44 -4.10
CA CYS A 624 9.55 21.87 -4.93
C CYS A 624 10.06 22.39 -6.27
N SER A 625 9.63 21.76 -7.36
CA SER A 625 9.83 22.25 -8.72
C SER A 625 8.71 23.20 -9.16
N HIS A 626 8.76 23.65 -10.40
CA HIS A 626 7.79 24.57 -11.00
C HIS A 626 7.64 25.89 -10.23
N ARG A 627 8.75 26.42 -9.72
CA ARG A 627 8.90 27.79 -9.22
C ARG A 627 9.45 28.72 -10.29
N VAL A 628 10.07 28.18 -11.34
CA VAL A 628 10.59 28.92 -12.50
C VAL A 628 9.90 28.50 -13.80
N VAL A 629 9.95 27.22 -14.14
CA VAL A 629 9.34 26.66 -15.35
C VAL A 629 7.86 26.41 -15.07
N PRO A 630 6.91 26.91 -15.88
CA PRO A 630 5.49 26.63 -15.66
C PRO A 630 5.07 25.26 -16.24
N PRO A 631 4.08 24.56 -15.65
CA PRO A 631 3.46 23.39 -16.26
C PRO A 631 2.89 23.71 -17.65
N PHE A 632 3.28 22.95 -18.67
CA PHE A 632 3.03 23.31 -20.06
C PHE A 632 1.58 23.05 -20.51
N GLY A 633 1.02 23.95 -21.31
CA GLY A 633 -0.22 23.71 -22.06
C GLY A 633 0.02 22.95 -23.36
N VAL A 634 -1.03 22.37 -23.94
CA VAL A 634 -0.96 21.53 -25.16
C VAL A 634 -2.02 21.94 -26.18
N VAL A 635 -1.73 21.76 -27.48
CA VAL A 635 -2.58 22.18 -28.62
C VAL A 635 -3.02 23.67 -28.55
N GLY A 636 -2.15 24.54 -28.05
CA GLY A 636 -2.44 25.97 -27.93
C GLY A 636 -3.18 26.39 -26.65
N GLY A 637 -3.33 25.49 -25.68
CA GLY A 637 -3.67 25.85 -24.31
C GLY A 637 -2.53 26.60 -23.62
N GLU A 638 -2.88 27.41 -22.64
CA GLU A 638 -1.94 28.20 -21.84
C GLU A 638 -1.30 27.36 -20.73
N ASN A 639 -0.14 27.79 -20.26
CA ASN A 639 0.57 27.14 -19.18
C ASN A 639 -0.12 27.39 -17.83
N GLY A 640 0.05 26.46 -16.89
CA GLY A 640 -0.33 26.66 -15.49
C GLY A 640 0.57 27.70 -14.81
N ALA A 641 0.07 28.31 -13.73
CA ALA A 641 0.86 29.21 -12.91
C ALA A 641 1.90 28.43 -12.08
N VAL A 642 3.11 28.99 -11.97
CA VAL A 642 4.16 28.48 -11.06
C VAL A 642 3.73 28.53 -9.60
N GLY A 643 4.29 27.63 -8.79
CA GLY A 643 4.17 27.65 -7.34
C GLY A 643 5.05 28.72 -6.69
N ARG A 644 4.87 28.94 -5.38
CA ARG A 644 5.62 29.93 -4.58
C ARG A 644 5.75 29.47 -3.14
N ASN A 645 6.93 29.69 -2.54
CA ASN A 645 7.18 29.37 -1.14
C ASN A 645 7.75 30.63 -0.45
N TRP A 646 7.30 30.94 0.77
CA TRP A 646 7.93 31.98 1.59
C TRP A 646 7.69 31.75 3.08
N ALA A 647 8.60 32.24 3.89
CA ALA A 647 8.49 32.27 5.35
C ALA A 647 8.14 33.69 5.83
N VAL A 648 7.44 33.77 6.96
CA VAL A 648 7.14 35.01 7.68
C VAL A 648 7.59 34.85 9.13
N MET A 649 8.54 35.69 9.55
CA MET A 649 9.04 35.73 10.93
C MET A 649 7.99 36.35 11.88
N PRO A 650 8.10 36.14 13.21
CA PRO A 650 7.17 36.72 14.19
C PRO A 650 7.08 38.25 14.16
N ASP A 651 8.13 38.93 13.68
CA ASP A 651 8.14 40.40 13.51
C ASP A 651 7.50 40.88 12.19
N GLY A 652 7.01 39.96 11.36
CA GLY A 652 6.42 40.21 10.04
C GLY A 652 7.43 40.21 8.88
N THR A 653 8.72 39.95 9.13
CA THR A 653 9.73 39.89 8.08
C THR A 653 9.47 38.69 7.16
N ARG A 654 9.43 38.94 5.84
CA ARG A 654 9.21 37.92 4.82
C ARG A 654 10.52 37.46 4.17
N HIS A 655 10.68 36.15 4.02
CA HIS A 655 11.79 35.52 3.31
C HIS A 655 11.23 34.67 2.15
N ASP A 656 11.47 35.09 0.91
CA ASP A 656 11.08 34.32 -0.28
C ASP A 656 12.05 33.16 -0.51
N LEU A 657 11.50 32.00 -0.88
CA LEU A 657 12.25 30.77 -1.15
C LEU A 657 12.11 30.38 -2.63
N GLN A 658 13.12 29.72 -3.16
CA GLN A 658 13.26 29.29 -4.56
C GLN A 658 12.66 27.91 -4.86
N GLY A 659 12.29 27.14 -3.83
CA GLY A 659 11.62 25.84 -3.97
C GLY A 659 12.45 24.66 -3.49
N ASN A 660 13.78 24.78 -3.54
CA ASN A 660 14.72 23.79 -3.02
C ASN A 660 15.61 24.44 -1.95
N ASP A 661 15.04 24.72 -0.77
CA ASP A 661 15.63 25.57 0.26
C ASP A 661 15.44 25.01 1.67
N GLU A 662 16.23 25.56 2.58
CA GLU A 662 16.19 25.29 4.02
C GLU A 662 16.08 26.62 4.77
N ILE A 663 15.23 26.67 5.79
CA ILE A 663 15.08 27.82 6.67
C ILE A 663 14.73 27.40 8.08
N ASP A 664 15.43 27.98 9.05
CA ASP A 664 15.05 27.87 10.46
C ASP A 664 13.96 28.89 10.79
N LEU A 665 12.86 28.41 11.38
CA LEU A 665 11.76 29.23 11.86
C LEU A 665 11.68 29.16 13.38
N PRO A 666 11.64 30.30 14.09
CA PRO A 666 11.35 30.31 15.51
C PRO A 666 9.86 30.02 15.76
N ALA A 667 9.52 29.72 17.02
CA ALA A 667 8.12 29.67 17.45
C ALA A 667 7.39 30.98 17.11
N GLY A 668 6.19 30.86 16.55
CA GLY A 668 5.38 31.94 16.01
C GLY A 668 5.70 32.32 14.56
N GLY A 669 6.74 31.73 13.94
CA GLY A 669 7.00 31.87 12.51
C GLY A 669 5.98 31.07 11.68
N ALA A 670 5.67 31.58 10.48
CA ALA A 670 4.72 30.96 9.56
C ALA A 670 5.38 30.61 8.23
N PHE A 671 5.00 29.48 7.65
CA PHE A 671 5.39 29.06 6.31
C PHE A 671 4.18 29.10 5.38
N HIS A 672 4.39 29.66 4.20
CA HIS A 672 3.39 29.78 3.15
C HIS A 672 3.84 29.03 1.91
N LEU A 673 2.91 28.25 1.35
CA LEU A 673 3.14 27.44 0.17
C LEU A 673 1.95 27.58 -0.78
N GLU A 674 2.24 27.94 -2.02
CA GLU A 674 1.33 27.89 -3.15
C GLU A 674 1.84 26.86 -4.16
N THR A 675 1.04 25.83 -4.47
CA THR A 675 1.42 24.82 -5.46
C THR A 675 1.11 25.28 -6.89
N PRO A 676 1.77 24.69 -7.90
CA PRO A 676 1.49 24.98 -9.30
C PRO A 676 0.08 24.52 -9.70
N GLY A 677 -0.49 25.18 -10.70
CA GLY A 677 -1.65 24.65 -11.44
C GLY A 677 -1.23 23.69 -12.55
N GLY A 678 -2.19 23.13 -13.28
CA GLY A 678 -1.93 22.34 -14.49
C GLY A 678 -2.04 23.18 -15.77
N GLY A 679 -1.45 22.71 -16.86
CA GLY A 679 -1.59 23.30 -18.19
C GLY A 679 -2.96 23.06 -18.82
N GLY A 680 -3.41 24.00 -19.65
CA GLY A 680 -4.66 23.91 -20.40
C GLY A 680 -4.52 23.13 -21.71
N TRP A 681 -5.66 22.72 -22.27
CA TRP A 681 -5.74 22.01 -23.54
C TRP A 681 -6.56 22.79 -24.57
N GLY A 682 -6.00 22.98 -25.76
CA GLY A 682 -6.67 23.69 -26.85
C GLY A 682 -6.74 25.20 -26.64
N LYS A 683 -7.04 25.96 -27.70
CA LYS A 683 -7.15 27.42 -27.60
C LYS A 683 -8.36 27.83 -26.73
N PRO A 684 -8.22 28.80 -25.80
CA PRO A 684 -9.31 29.31 -24.97
C PRO A 684 -10.51 29.90 -25.74
#